data_AF-A0A842F5U6-F1
#
_entry.id   AF-A0A842F5U6-F1
#
_cell.length_a   1.000
_cell.length_b   1.000
_cell.length_c   1.000
_cell.angle_alpha   90.00
_cell.angle_beta   90.00
_cell.angle_gamma   90.00
#
_symmetry.space_group_name_H-M   'P 1'
#
loop_
_entity.id
_entity.type
_entity.pdbx_description
1 polymer ?
#
loop_
_entity_poly.entity_id
_entity_poly.type
_entity_poly.pdbx_seq_one_letter_code
_entity_poly.pdbx_strand_id
1 'polypeptide(L)'
;MDTYRQKFYDNCNFIYMRKKKFSEMSYEDAMRESISEAKAAILNQGIDISEDEFREWTAKIWSEINIEIPCGVSNQDEKRVNEGNYPKETFFWERYRSSLEKDRDSVAIDEIDKYTERIMSHITPPREEGSFDKRGLVLGYVQSGKTANFIGVINKAFDRNYNLIIVLAGMSDALRTQTQERVNREVLSGNSSLEADDNNYVRTLTNEMNEFKYRYMTSALDLNKKSICVVKKNSSVLKDLIRYLAESEGSFGGSNVLIVDDEADQASVNTAVLARGEEPKTINKLIRQILELFDRKSYVGYTATPFANLLIDVEEEHPKFKRDIFPKDFVINLPKPRGYYGPEEYFEDISEERTPIRLIDYNESAELAKVSDNGSVNPGGLTEAVRHFLLVASIREGREQKKNHNSMLIHVSQLTKGHRGLFKLVDQYFKVLKTKILNNDSVILNLLKKEYNEIMLHSDKWNDRRSSVNTWEEVLESIKNNLGKVEIIMLNGESEDTLDYPSYNEVGKHVIVIGGNKISRGLTLEGLIVSYYARPTKIMDTLMQMARWFGYRESYIDLCRVYITKELAEQFSDIANAMIEIRIELEEMDKNGKTPSEFAIKMKSHPTMILTSKLKMQNARFGMVNYEGKLVQTRNFGNKKKFFENNMKATSSLLAPLEKKMVISGDGKKLSYHLFSEVRASAIKDFLESYETINSYRADSKLMKKYIEYANSINELEKWSVIVVEGYEGGYKVELPNISIKNAIYRRKNEFNNYGDGHPDIKALVSGNNEEFLDLTLNKNNLADASRATNRGRRSETDGLLLIYPLNPNVPTFKGIDVEFTSKLVPIGIAVSFPFSKKNMGEHLYLCNKSIKTQHDEVRL
;
A
#
# COMPACT_ATOMS: atom_id res chain seq x y z
N MET A 1 37.92 -23.41 2.79
CA MET A 1 37.06 -22.89 1.69
C MET A 1 35.78 -22.24 2.22
N ASP A 2 35.08 -22.83 3.18
CA ASP A 2 33.81 -22.28 3.71
C ASP A 2 33.90 -20.83 4.22
N THR A 3 35.01 -20.45 4.83
CA THR A 3 35.23 -19.07 5.31
C THR A 3 35.35 -18.05 4.18
N TYR A 4 35.84 -18.46 3.00
CA TYR A 4 36.01 -17.60 1.83
C TYR A 4 34.75 -17.55 0.96
N ARG A 5 34.05 -18.69 0.87
CA ARG A 5 32.70 -18.78 0.32
C ARG A 5 31.74 -17.86 1.08
N GLN A 6 31.79 -17.87 2.42
CA GLN A 6 30.98 -16.97 3.23
C GLN A 6 31.37 -15.49 3.02
N LYS A 7 32.66 -15.16 2.98
CA LYS A 7 33.13 -13.80 2.64
C LYS A 7 32.70 -13.33 1.25
N PHE A 8 32.67 -14.23 0.27
CA PHE A 8 32.15 -13.92 -1.07
C PHE A 8 30.67 -13.53 -1.00
N TYR A 9 29.87 -14.31 -0.28
CA TYR A 9 28.44 -14.06 -0.08
C TYR A 9 28.18 -12.76 0.68
N ASP A 10 28.89 -12.53 1.78
CA ASP A 10 28.74 -11.31 2.57
C ASP A 10 29.13 -10.06 1.77
N ASN A 11 30.20 -10.12 0.98
CA ASN A 11 30.62 -9.03 0.11
C ASN A 11 29.63 -8.80 -1.04
N CYS A 12 29.17 -9.86 -1.71
CA CYS A 12 28.15 -9.77 -2.75
C CYS A 12 26.88 -9.09 -2.20
N ASN A 13 26.37 -9.56 -1.06
CA ASN A 13 25.18 -9.01 -0.43
C ASN A 13 25.38 -7.54 -0.03
N PHE A 14 26.52 -7.20 0.56
CA PHE A 14 26.82 -5.82 0.95
C PHE A 14 26.92 -4.87 -0.26
N ILE A 15 27.63 -5.27 -1.32
CA ILE A 15 27.80 -4.48 -2.54
C ILE A 15 26.47 -4.37 -3.28
N TYR A 16 25.71 -5.46 -3.36
CA TYR A 16 24.38 -5.48 -3.95
C TYR A 16 23.44 -4.50 -3.24
N MET A 17 23.33 -4.59 -1.91
CA MET A 17 22.51 -3.68 -1.10
C MET A 17 22.97 -2.22 -1.24
N ARG A 18 24.28 -1.97 -1.33
CA ARG A 18 24.83 -0.65 -1.56
C ARG A 18 24.50 -0.11 -2.95
N LYS A 19 24.70 -0.89 -4.01
CA LYS A 19 24.39 -0.46 -5.39
C LYS A 19 22.89 -0.21 -5.53
N LYS A 20 22.04 -1.08 -4.96
CA LYS A 20 20.59 -0.81 -4.92
C LYS A 20 20.20 0.46 -4.17
N LYS A 21 20.92 0.79 -3.10
CA LYS A 21 20.67 2.01 -2.32
C LYS A 21 21.15 3.28 -3.02
N PHE A 22 22.13 3.21 -3.93
CA PHE A 22 22.82 4.39 -4.48
C PHE A 22 22.82 4.47 -6.02
N SER A 23 22.23 3.52 -6.73
CA SER A 23 22.14 3.50 -8.20
C SER A 23 20.76 3.05 -8.66
N GLU A 24 20.24 3.63 -9.74
CA GLU A 24 18.96 3.26 -10.39
C GLU A 24 19.07 1.98 -11.24
N MET A 25 19.89 1.02 -10.80
CA MET A 25 20.16 -0.21 -11.56
C MET A 25 19.08 -1.26 -11.33
N SER A 26 18.79 -2.05 -12.36
CA SER A 26 17.91 -3.22 -12.28
C SER A 26 18.44 -4.24 -11.25
N TYR A 27 17.58 -5.15 -10.75
CA TYR A 27 18.02 -6.19 -9.80
C TYR A 27 19.08 -7.08 -10.45
N GLU A 28 18.89 -7.39 -11.73
CA GLU A 28 19.81 -8.22 -12.49
C GLU A 28 21.18 -7.54 -12.70
N ASP A 29 21.21 -6.25 -13.02
CA ASP A 29 22.45 -5.52 -13.25
C ASP A 29 23.22 -5.23 -11.97
N ALA A 30 22.52 -4.82 -10.90
CA ALA A 30 23.13 -4.61 -9.58
C ALA A 30 23.75 -5.90 -9.05
N MET A 31 23.14 -7.04 -9.35
CA MET A 31 23.59 -8.38 -8.99
C MET A 31 24.79 -8.84 -9.84
N ARG A 32 24.74 -8.64 -11.16
CA ARG A 32 25.88 -8.93 -12.05
C ARG A 32 27.11 -8.13 -11.64
N GLU A 33 26.93 -6.86 -11.29
CA GLU A 33 28.02 -6.02 -10.82
C GLU A 33 28.50 -6.38 -9.41
N SER A 34 27.60 -6.72 -8.48
CA SER A 34 28.01 -7.12 -7.12
C SER A 34 28.81 -8.41 -7.12
N ILE A 35 28.43 -9.39 -7.95
CA ILE A 35 29.18 -10.63 -8.16
C ILE A 35 30.55 -10.36 -8.77
N SER A 36 30.61 -9.46 -9.76
CA SER A 36 31.87 -9.06 -10.39
C SER A 36 32.82 -8.38 -9.39
N GLU A 37 32.32 -7.43 -8.61
CA GLU A 37 33.11 -6.70 -7.61
C GLU A 37 33.53 -7.59 -6.43
N ALA A 38 32.65 -8.48 -5.97
CA ALA A 38 33.00 -9.44 -4.93
C ALA A 38 34.05 -10.44 -5.41
N LYS A 39 34.00 -10.85 -6.68
CA LYS A 39 35.05 -11.67 -7.30
C LYS A 39 36.38 -10.93 -7.28
N ALA A 40 36.38 -9.67 -7.73
CA ALA A 40 37.58 -8.83 -7.71
C ALA A 40 38.13 -8.63 -6.30
N ALA A 41 37.26 -8.47 -5.30
CA ALA A 41 37.65 -8.32 -3.90
C ALA A 41 38.34 -9.56 -3.32
N ILE A 42 37.97 -10.77 -3.76
CA ILE A 42 38.63 -12.02 -3.34
C ILE A 42 39.94 -12.24 -4.08
N LEU A 43 39.96 -11.99 -5.39
CA LEU A 43 41.18 -12.08 -6.20
C LEU A 43 42.27 -11.12 -5.68
N ASN A 44 41.89 -9.91 -5.26
CA ASN A 44 42.81 -8.93 -4.66
C ASN A 44 43.37 -9.36 -3.29
N GLN A 45 42.81 -10.38 -2.64
CA GLN A 45 43.35 -10.99 -1.42
C GLN A 45 44.34 -12.14 -1.72
N GLY A 46 44.70 -12.36 -2.99
CA GLY A 46 45.64 -13.38 -3.42
C GLY A 46 45.06 -14.80 -3.44
N ILE A 47 43.74 -14.92 -3.53
CA ILE A 47 43.02 -16.19 -3.54
C ILE A 47 42.57 -16.48 -4.97
N ASP A 48 43.05 -17.58 -5.53
CA ASP A 48 42.66 -18.06 -6.85
C ASP A 48 41.43 -18.98 -6.71
N ILE A 49 40.34 -18.66 -7.41
CA ILE A 49 39.09 -19.44 -7.42
C ILE A 49 38.94 -20.05 -8.81
N SER A 50 38.73 -21.36 -8.89
CA SER A 50 38.50 -22.01 -10.19
C SER A 50 37.20 -21.52 -10.84
N GLU A 51 37.10 -21.59 -12.18
CA GLU A 51 35.88 -21.17 -12.87
C GLU A 51 34.65 -21.98 -12.46
N ASP A 52 34.82 -23.27 -12.15
CA ASP A 52 33.73 -24.15 -11.75
C ASP A 52 33.22 -23.82 -10.34
N GLU A 53 34.11 -23.54 -9.38
CA GLU A 53 33.72 -23.07 -8.04
C GLU A 53 33.04 -21.70 -8.11
N PHE A 54 33.56 -20.78 -8.94
CA PHE A 54 32.95 -19.47 -9.10
C PHE A 54 31.54 -19.56 -9.70
N ARG A 55 31.33 -20.46 -10.68
CA ARG A 55 30.00 -20.75 -11.24
C ARG A 55 29.06 -21.33 -10.21
N GLU A 56 29.50 -22.27 -9.38
CA GLU A 56 28.69 -22.83 -8.30
C GLU A 56 28.30 -21.75 -7.28
N TRP A 57 29.24 -20.90 -6.88
CA TRP A 57 28.98 -19.84 -5.91
C TRP A 57 28.04 -18.77 -6.47
N THR A 58 28.22 -18.41 -7.74
CA THR A 58 27.36 -17.47 -8.46
C THR A 58 25.94 -18.02 -8.61
N ALA A 59 25.80 -19.28 -9.04
CA ALA A 59 24.49 -19.93 -9.19
C ALA A 59 23.72 -19.98 -7.85
N LYS A 60 24.43 -20.24 -6.74
CA LYS A 60 23.84 -20.21 -5.40
C LYS A 60 23.38 -18.81 -5.00
N ILE A 61 24.17 -17.77 -5.26
CA ILE A 61 23.78 -16.37 -5.01
C ILE A 61 22.55 -15.97 -5.83
N TRP A 62 22.49 -16.35 -7.11
CA TRP A 62 21.30 -16.14 -7.95
C TRP A 62 20.07 -16.87 -7.43
N SER A 63 20.25 -18.04 -6.82
CA SER A 63 19.15 -18.80 -6.21
C SER A 63 18.68 -18.24 -4.85
N GLU A 64 19.59 -17.66 -4.06
CA GLU A 64 19.29 -17.10 -2.73
C GLU A 64 18.75 -15.66 -2.80
N ILE A 65 19.15 -14.86 -3.79
CA ILE A 65 18.75 -13.45 -3.94
C ILE A 65 17.47 -13.27 -4.77
N ASN A 66 16.79 -14.37 -5.12
CA ASN A 66 15.41 -14.32 -5.63
C ASN A 66 14.45 -13.96 -4.47
N ILE A 67 14.56 -12.70 -3.99
CA ILE A 67 13.77 -12.03 -2.97
C ILE A 67 13.56 -12.85 -1.69
N GLU A 68 14.62 -13.43 -1.14
CA GLU A 68 14.70 -13.58 0.31
C GLU A 68 15.44 -12.36 0.84
N ILE A 69 14.70 -11.36 1.32
CA ILE A 69 15.31 -10.44 2.28
C ILE A 69 15.52 -11.30 3.53
N PRO A 70 16.76 -11.65 3.91
CA PRO A 70 16.99 -12.55 5.03
C PRO A 70 16.56 -11.77 6.28
N CYS A 71 15.39 -12.11 6.78
CA CYS A 71 14.88 -11.62 8.05
C CYS A 71 15.77 -12.26 9.12
N GLY A 72 16.92 -11.62 9.38
CA GLY A 72 17.88 -12.08 10.38
C GLY A 72 17.14 -12.25 11.70
N VAL A 73 17.30 -13.41 12.32
CA VAL A 73 16.88 -13.56 13.72
C VAL A 73 17.91 -12.76 14.52
N SER A 74 17.48 -11.72 15.25
CA SER A 74 18.41 -10.98 16.08
C SER A 74 19.00 -11.92 17.15
N ASN A 75 20.26 -11.72 17.54
CA ASN A 75 20.89 -12.46 18.65
C ASN A 75 20.10 -12.32 19.97
N GLN A 76 19.21 -11.32 20.08
CA GLN A 76 18.31 -11.16 21.23
C GLN A 76 17.10 -12.09 21.17
N ASP A 77 16.53 -12.32 19.99
CA ASP A 77 15.41 -13.25 19.80
C ASP A 77 15.87 -14.69 20.04
N GLU A 78 17.05 -15.09 19.56
CA GLU A 78 17.64 -16.41 19.88
C GLU A 78 17.95 -16.56 21.37
N LYS A 79 18.42 -15.50 22.04
CA LYS A 79 18.59 -15.52 23.50
C LYS A 79 17.26 -15.67 24.23
N ARG A 80 16.19 -14.97 23.83
CA ARG A 80 14.86 -15.10 24.44
C ARG A 80 14.27 -16.49 24.25
N VAL A 81 14.44 -17.09 23.08
CA VAL A 81 14.02 -18.48 22.80
C VAL A 81 14.81 -19.48 23.64
N ASN A 82 16.12 -19.27 23.81
CA ASN A 82 16.99 -20.17 24.58
C ASN A 82 16.91 -19.98 26.12
N GLU A 83 16.63 -18.76 26.59
CA GLU A 83 16.43 -18.42 28.01
C GLU A 83 15.01 -18.74 28.49
N GLY A 84 14.05 -18.80 27.56
CA GLY A 84 12.69 -19.27 27.75
C GLY A 84 12.64 -20.76 28.06
N ASN A 85 12.98 -21.12 29.29
CA ASN A 85 13.03 -22.48 29.77
C ASN A 85 11.58 -23.01 29.98
N TYR A 86 10.78 -23.11 28.92
CA TYR A 86 9.39 -23.58 28.99
C TYR A 86 9.33 -25.09 28.75
N PRO A 87 8.48 -25.84 29.46
CA PRO A 87 8.19 -27.22 29.08
C PRO A 87 7.70 -27.22 27.63
N LYS A 88 8.37 -28.00 26.77
CA LYS A 88 7.91 -28.27 25.41
C LYS A 88 6.70 -29.21 25.47
N GLU A 89 5.59 -28.78 26.05
CA GLU A 89 4.31 -29.37 25.68
C GLU A 89 4.06 -28.89 24.24
N THR A 90 4.05 -29.83 23.29
CA THR A 90 3.90 -29.54 21.85
C THR A 90 2.67 -30.22 21.27
N PHE A 91 1.70 -30.57 22.11
CA PHE A 91 0.54 -31.35 21.70
C PHE A 91 -0.24 -30.68 20.55
N PHE A 92 -0.55 -29.41 20.70
CA PHE A 92 -1.30 -28.66 19.71
C PHE A 92 -0.47 -28.40 18.45
N TRP A 93 0.80 -28.01 18.64
CA TRP A 93 1.72 -27.77 17.54
C TRP A 93 2.02 -29.00 16.69
N GLU A 94 2.37 -30.14 17.29
CA GLU A 94 2.70 -31.37 16.53
C GLU A 94 1.51 -31.84 15.70
N ARG A 95 0.29 -31.77 16.24
CA ARG A 95 -0.90 -32.10 15.47
C ARG A 95 -1.10 -31.15 14.29
N TYR A 96 -0.89 -29.86 14.51
CA TYR A 96 -0.97 -28.88 13.44
C TYR A 96 0.09 -29.13 12.36
N ARG A 97 1.33 -29.43 12.78
CA ARG A 97 2.44 -29.81 11.91
C ARG A 97 2.09 -31.00 11.02
N SER A 98 1.56 -32.08 11.59
CA SER A 98 1.09 -33.26 10.83
C SER A 98 -0.05 -32.94 9.86
N SER A 99 -0.88 -31.94 10.14
CA SER A 99 -1.90 -31.48 9.21
C SER A 99 -1.30 -30.71 8.04
N LEU A 100 -0.28 -29.88 8.29
CA LEU A 100 0.43 -29.13 7.25
C LEU A 100 1.22 -30.04 6.29
N GLU A 101 1.77 -31.15 6.80
CA GLU A 101 2.52 -32.14 6.00
C GLU A 101 1.71 -32.77 4.86
N LYS A 102 0.37 -32.66 4.89
CA LYS A 102 -0.50 -33.17 3.82
C LYS A 102 -0.39 -32.34 2.54
N ASP A 103 -0.18 -31.02 2.67
CA ASP A 103 -0.34 -30.07 1.57
C ASP A 103 0.87 -29.11 1.43
N ARG A 104 1.89 -29.22 2.28
CA ARG A 104 3.08 -28.36 2.28
C ARG A 104 4.36 -29.18 2.37
N ASP A 105 5.43 -28.67 1.76
CA ASP A 105 6.76 -29.24 1.92
C ASP A 105 7.36 -28.94 3.30
N SER A 106 8.40 -29.69 3.67
CA SER A 106 9.07 -29.55 4.97
C SER A 106 9.69 -28.18 5.17
N VAL A 107 10.18 -27.54 4.11
CA VAL A 107 10.82 -26.21 4.18
C VAL A 107 9.80 -25.16 4.61
N ALA A 108 8.63 -25.14 3.98
CA ALA A 108 7.55 -24.22 4.34
C ALA A 108 7.05 -24.46 5.77
N ILE A 109 7.03 -25.71 6.23
CA ILE A 109 6.65 -26.06 7.61
C ILE A 109 7.68 -25.55 8.62
N ASP A 110 8.97 -25.76 8.35
CA ASP A 110 10.06 -25.31 9.22
C ASP A 110 10.12 -23.77 9.28
N GLU A 111 9.80 -23.06 8.18
CA GLU A 111 9.61 -21.61 8.21
C GLU A 111 8.45 -21.20 9.12
N ILE A 112 7.27 -21.83 8.98
CA ILE A 112 6.13 -21.54 9.86
C ILE A 112 6.54 -21.79 11.32
N ASP A 113 7.23 -22.89 11.62
CA ASP A 113 7.71 -23.20 12.97
C ASP A 113 8.61 -22.09 13.52
N LYS A 114 9.65 -21.72 12.75
CA LYS A 114 10.62 -20.69 13.10
C LYS A 114 9.95 -19.34 13.40
N TYR A 115 9.07 -18.86 12.52
CA TYR A 115 8.45 -17.54 12.71
C TYR A 115 7.35 -17.55 13.77
N THR A 116 6.61 -18.65 13.93
CA THR A 116 5.65 -18.78 15.04
C THR A 116 6.37 -18.85 16.38
N GLU A 117 7.53 -19.52 16.46
CA GLU A 117 8.36 -19.54 17.66
C GLU A 117 8.91 -18.16 17.99
N ARG A 118 9.36 -17.42 16.97
CA ARG A 118 9.79 -16.04 17.12
C ARG A 118 8.67 -15.16 17.69
N ILE A 119 7.45 -15.26 17.16
CA ILE A 119 6.28 -14.52 17.70
C ILE A 119 6.03 -14.92 19.15
N MET A 120 6.01 -16.23 19.44
CA MET A 120 5.85 -16.74 20.80
C MET A 120 6.90 -16.15 21.74
N SER A 121 8.17 -16.02 21.33
CA SER A 121 9.23 -15.46 22.19
C SER A 121 8.95 -14.03 22.69
N HIS A 122 8.14 -13.24 21.97
CA HIS A 122 7.75 -11.89 22.39
C HIS A 122 6.47 -11.85 23.24
N ILE A 123 5.56 -12.81 23.04
CA ILE A 123 4.28 -12.84 23.75
C ILE A 123 4.25 -13.86 24.89
N THR A 124 5.23 -14.76 25.00
CA THR A 124 5.21 -15.79 26.03
C THR A 124 5.32 -15.12 27.41
N PRO A 125 4.45 -15.48 28.37
CA PRO A 125 4.48 -14.90 29.70
C PRO A 125 5.86 -15.11 30.34
N PRO A 126 6.52 -14.06 30.88
CA PRO A 126 7.70 -14.27 31.71
C PRO A 126 7.32 -15.18 32.88
N ARG A 127 8.25 -16.00 33.37
CA ARG A 127 8.04 -16.90 34.52
C ARG A 127 7.66 -16.18 35.83
N GLU A 128 7.53 -14.86 35.82
CA GLU A 128 7.16 -14.05 36.97
C GLU A 128 5.63 -13.98 37.14
N GLU A 129 5.16 -14.21 38.36
CA GLU A 129 3.76 -14.04 38.76
C GLU A 129 3.36 -12.56 38.70
N GLY A 130 2.96 -12.06 37.53
CA GLY A 130 2.59 -10.65 37.35
C GLY A 130 1.62 -10.39 36.19
N SER A 131 1.22 -9.13 36.03
CA SER A 131 0.46 -8.64 34.87
C SER A 131 1.42 -8.34 33.71
N PHE A 132 0.96 -8.52 32.47
CA PHE A 132 1.70 -8.13 31.26
C PHE A 132 0.76 -7.69 30.15
N ASP A 133 1.23 -6.76 29.31
CA ASP A 133 0.53 -6.26 28.13
C ASP A 133 1.52 -6.23 26.96
N LYS A 134 1.45 -7.25 26.12
CA LYS A 134 2.30 -7.40 24.92
C LYS A 134 1.51 -7.06 23.66
N ARG A 135 2.05 -6.18 22.82
CA ARG A 135 1.41 -5.77 21.56
C ARG A 135 2.40 -5.82 20.42
N GLY A 136 2.07 -6.57 19.39
CA GLY A 136 2.90 -6.68 18.20
C GLY A 136 2.13 -6.76 16.90
N LEU A 137 2.89 -6.66 15.80
CA LEU A 137 2.38 -6.72 14.44
C LEU A 137 3.16 -7.75 13.64
N VAL A 138 2.46 -8.56 12.86
CA VAL A 138 3.05 -9.51 11.92
C VAL A 138 2.71 -9.05 10.52
N LEU A 139 3.75 -8.71 9.76
CA LEU A 139 3.67 -8.28 8.38
C LEU A 139 3.92 -9.48 7.46
N GLY A 140 2.95 -9.79 6.60
CA GLY A 140 3.11 -10.83 5.58
C GLY A 140 2.55 -10.39 4.24
N TYR A 141 3.08 -10.90 3.13
CA TYR A 141 2.62 -10.52 1.79
C TYR A 141 1.10 -10.76 1.58
N VAL A 142 0.51 -10.04 0.63
CA VAL A 142 -0.94 -10.15 0.33
C VAL A 142 -1.22 -11.59 -0.12
N GLN A 143 -2.14 -12.30 0.56
CA GLN A 143 -2.45 -13.71 0.24
C GLN A 143 -1.27 -14.70 0.41
N SER A 144 -0.25 -14.37 1.22
CA SER A 144 0.92 -15.23 1.44
C SER A 144 0.70 -16.42 2.38
N GLY A 145 -0.48 -16.55 2.99
CA GLY A 145 -0.73 -17.58 4.00
C GLY A 145 -0.50 -17.14 5.46
N LYS A 146 -0.63 -15.84 5.76
CA LYS A 146 -0.65 -15.30 7.15
C LYS A 146 -1.54 -16.10 8.10
N THR A 147 -2.66 -16.63 7.60
CA THR A 147 -3.56 -17.50 8.37
C THR A 147 -2.89 -18.75 8.92
N ALA A 148 -2.03 -19.41 8.13
CA ALA A 148 -1.32 -20.59 8.60
C ALA A 148 -0.36 -20.22 9.76
N ASN A 149 0.31 -19.07 9.64
CA ASN A 149 1.17 -18.57 10.69
C ASN A 149 0.39 -18.26 11.98
N PHE A 150 -0.72 -17.51 11.93
CA PHE A 150 -1.45 -17.22 13.17
C PHE A 150 -2.12 -18.46 13.76
N ILE A 151 -2.55 -19.44 12.96
CA ILE A 151 -3.04 -20.74 13.47
C ILE A 151 -1.91 -21.50 14.17
N GLY A 152 -0.69 -21.44 13.65
CA GLY A 152 0.49 -21.97 14.33
C GLY A 152 0.74 -21.28 15.67
N VAL A 153 0.64 -19.94 15.73
CA VAL A 153 0.70 -19.18 16.99
C VAL A 153 -0.41 -19.61 17.96
N ILE A 154 -1.64 -19.82 17.50
CA ILE A 154 -2.77 -20.27 18.32
C ILE A 154 -2.48 -21.64 18.95
N ASN A 155 -2.03 -22.62 18.15
CA ASN A 155 -1.67 -23.94 18.66
C ASN A 155 -0.53 -23.85 19.70
N LYS A 156 0.54 -23.13 19.36
CA LYS A 156 1.68 -22.90 20.27
C LYS A 156 1.33 -22.10 21.54
N ALA A 157 0.30 -21.26 21.48
CA ALA A 157 -0.20 -20.52 22.62
C ALA A 157 -0.97 -21.44 23.59
N PHE A 158 -1.79 -22.37 23.07
CA PHE A 158 -2.43 -23.38 23.91
C PHE A 158 -1.44 -24.31 24.60
N ASP A 159 -0.38 -24.69 23.89
CA ASP A 159 0.79 -25.40 24.44
C ASP A 159 1.50 -24.60 25.56
N ARG A 160 1.38 -23.27 25.58
CA ARG A 160 1.97 -22.36 26.57
C ARG A 160 0.95 -21.80 27.57
N ASN A 161 -0.14 -22.53 27.81
CA ASN A 161 -1.18 -22.16 28.78
C ASN A 161 -1.83 -20.79 28.54
N TYR A 162 -2.04 -20.42 27.28
CA TYR A 162 -3.05 -19.43 26.94
C TYR A 162 -4.44 -20.04 27.12
N ASN A 163 -5.18 -19.55 28.11
CA ASN A 163 -6.50 -20.07 28.44
C ASN A 163 -7.57 -19.54 27.49
N LEU A 164 -7.44 -18.31 27.00
CA LEU A 164 -8.41 -17.70 26.11
C LEU A 164 -7.74 -17.14 24.86
N ILE A 165 -8.23 -17.56 23.70
CA ILE A 165 -7.81 -17.02 22.41
C ILE A 165 -9.02 -16.39 21.71
N ILE A 166 -8.90 -15.11 21.36
CA ILE A 166 -9.93 -14.35 20.63
C ILE A 166 -9.37 -14.01 19.26
N VAL A 167 -9.99 -14.54 18.21
CA VAL A 167 -9.66 -14.20 16.82
C VAL A 167 -10.64 -13.14 16.33
N LEU A 168 -10.16 -11.91 16.15
CA LEU A 168 -10.89 -10.84 15.49
C LEU A 168 -10.73 -11.01 13.98
N ALA A 169 -11.70 -11.70 13.38
CA ALA A 169 -11.81 -11.82 11.94
C ALA A 169 -12.25 -10.48 11.30
N GLY A 170 -12.25 -10.41 9.97
CA GLY A 170 -12.64 -9.21 9.23
C GLY A 170 -14.07 -8.71 9.48
N MET A 171 -14.52 -7.75 8.65
CA MET A 171 -15.79 -7.04 8.87
C MET A 171 -17.05 -7.83 8.46
N SER A 172 -16.90 -8.91 7.68
CA SER A 172 -18.02 -9.64 7.08
C SER A 172 -18.19 -11.03 7.69
N ASP A 173 -19.41 -11.57 7.60
CA ASP A 173 -19.70 -12.92 8.06
C ASP A 173 -18.98 -13.98 7.23
N ALA A 174 -18.83 -13.77 5.91
CA ALA A 174 -18.07 -14.66 5.04
C ALA A 174 -16.61 -14.82 5.48
N LEU A 175 -15.92 -13.71 5.80
CA LEU A 175 -14.54 -13.73 6.30
C LEU A 175 -14.43 -14.45 7.65
N ARG A 176 -15.38 -14.20 8.54
CA ARG A 176 -15.45 -14.84 9.85
C ARG A 176 -15.70 -16.35 9.71
N THR A 177 -16.65 -16.77 8.88
CA THR A 177 -16.94 -18.18 8.61
C THR A 177 -15.73 -18.90 8.03
N GLN A 178 -15.07 -18.32 7.01
CA GLN A 178 -13.84 -18.89 6.44
C GLN A 178 -12.72 -19.06 7.50
N THR A 179 -12.57 -18.09 8.40
CA THR A 179 -11.59 -18.17 9.49
C THR A 179 -11.99 -19.24 10.51
N GLN A 180 -13.28 -19.34 10.85
CA GLN A 180 -13.81 -20.34 11.77
C GLN A 180 -13.63 -21.77 11.24
N GLU A 181 -13.90 -22.03 9.96
CA GLU A 181 -13.68 -23.34 9.33
C GLU A 181 -12.22 -23.78 9.44
N ARG A 182 -11.28 -22.85 9.21
CA ARG A 182 -9.84 -23.11 9.35
C ARG A 182 -9.46 -23.40 10.80
N VAL A 183 -9.96 -22.63 11.76
CA VAL A 183 -9.74 -22.87 13.19
C VAL A 183 -10.32 -24.24 13.60
N ASN A 184 -11.53 -24.58 13.17
CA ASN A 184 -12.15 -25.87 13.46
C ASN A 184 -11.30 -27.04 12.92
N ARG A 185 -10.82 -26.92 11.69
CA ARG A 185 -10.03 -27.96 11.04
C ARG A 185 -8.62 -28.09 11.62
N GLU A 186 -7.94 -26.97 11.88
CA GLU A 186 -6.49 -26.96 12.16
C GLU A 186 -6.17 -26.82 13.66
N VAL A 187 -7.16 -26.47 14.49
CA VAL A 187 -7.03 -26.34 15.95
C VAL A 187 -7.95 -27.30 16.71
N LEU A 188 -9.11 -27.70 16.14
CA LEU A 188 -10.11 -28.50 16.88
C LEU A 188 -10.29 -29.93 16.36
N SER A 189 -9.92 -30.26 15.12
CA SER A 189 -10.05 -31.62 14.58
C SER A 189 -9.15 -32.59 15.35
N GLY A 190 -9.77 -33.45 16.16
CA GLY A 190 -9.12 -34.36 17.12
C GLY A 190 -9.44 -34.05 18.60
N ASN A 191 -10.04 -32.90 18.91
CA ASN A 191 -10.57 -32.56 20.24
C ASN A 191 -12.02 -33.06 20.42
N SER A 192 -12.35 -34.24 19.89
CA SER A 192 -13.62 -34.86 20.26
C SER A 192 -13.59 -35.12 21.77
N SER A 193 -14.71 -34.90 22.47
CA SER A 193 -14.80 -35.08 23.93
C SER A 193 -14.48 -36.52 24.40
N LEU A 194 -14.24 -37.45 23.48
CA LEU A 194 -13.95 -38.86 23.72
C LEU A 194 -12.45 -39.19 23.63
N GLU A 195 -11.62 -38.35 22.99
CA GLU A 195 -10.19 -38.62 22.72
C GLU A 195 -9.22 -37.63 23.40
N ALA A 196 -9.71 -36.48 23.86
CA ALA A 196 -8.88 -35.48 24.54
C ALA A 196 -8.91 -35.66 26.07
N ASP A 197 -7.73 -35.72 26.69
CA ASP A 197 -7.58 -35.53 28.13
C ASP A 197 -8.10 -34.14 28.54
N ASP A 198 -8.56 -33.98 29.78
CA ASP A 198 -9.27 -32.78 30.27
C ASP A 198 -8.41 -31.50 30.09
N ASN A 199 -7.07 -31.65 30.12
CA ASN A 199 -6.10 -30.58 29.90
C ASN A 199 -5.94 -30.13 28.43
N ASN A 200 -6.30 -30.97 27.46
CA ASN A 200 -6.13 -30.70 26.02
C ASN A 200 -7.44 -30.38 25.30
N TYR A 201 -8.56 -30.45 26.01
CA TYR A 201 -9.84 -30.03 25.48
C TYR A 201 -9.90 -28.50 25.32
N VAL A 202 -10.30 -28.04 24.13
CA VAL A 202 -10.50 -26.61 23.82
C VAL A 202 -11.98 -26.36 23.58
N ARG A 203 -12.60 -25.54 24.43
CA ARG A 203 -13.99 -25.11 24.27
C ARG A 203 -14.09 -24.05 23.17
N THR A 204 -14.84 -24.33 22.10
CA THR A 204 -15.17 -23.29 21.11
C THR A 204 -16.42 -22.53 21.52
N LEU A 205 -16.37 -21.19 21.51
CA LEU A 205 -17.50 -20.31 21.87
C LEU A 205 -18.30 -19.87 20.64
N THR A 206 -17.81 -20.15 19.43
CA THR A 206 -18.44 -19.82 18.15
C THR A 206 -18.41 -21.01 17.21
N ASN A 207 -19.28 -21.01 16.19
CA ASN A 207 -19.27 -22.01 15.14
C ASN A 207 -19.53 -21.36 13.77
N GLU A 208 -19.56 -22.17 12.71
CA GLU A 208 -19.67 -21.70 11.32
C GLU A 208 -21.01 -21.03 11.04
N MET A 209 -22.11 -21.58 11.59
CA MET A 209 -23.48 -21.10 11.34
C MET A 209 -23.90 -19.94 12.25
N ASN A 210 -23.39 -19.90 13.49
CA ASN A 210 -23.82 -18.96 14.51
C ASN A 210 -22.73 -17.94 14.81
N GLU A 211 -23.07 -16.69 14.54
CA GLU A 211 -22.36 -15.54 15.09
C GLU A 211 -22.43 -15.54 16.62
N PHE A 212 -21.39 -15.00 17.27
CA PHE A 212 -21.38 -14.83 18.71
C PHE A 212 -22.53 -13.93 19.17
N LYS A 213 -23.44 -14.47 19.99
CA LYS A 213 -24.50 -13.71 20.66
C LYS A 213 -24.57 -14.11 22.11
N TYR A 214 -24.53 -13.10 22.99
CA TYR A 214 -24.52 -13.30 24.43
C TYR A 214 -25.74 -14.13 24.90
N ARG A 215 -26.93 -13.88 24.33
CA ARG A 215 -28.18 -14.59 24.68
C ARG A 215 -28.18 -16.10 24.45
N TYR A 216 -27.22 -16.63 23.69
CA TYR A 216 -27.08 -18.06 23.42
C TYR A 216 -26.12 -18.75 24.38
N MET A 217 -25.45 -18.00 25.25
CA MET A 217 -24.54 -18.55 26.23
C MET A 217 -25.32 -19.05 27.44
N THR A 218 -25.23 -20.36 27.70
CA THR A 218 -25.97 -21.03 28.78
C THR A 218 -25.16 -21.19 30.06
N SER A 219 -23.86 -20.95 30.01
CA SER A 219 -22.94 -21.04 31.14
C SER A 219 -21.87 -19.96 31.07
N ALA A 220 -21.41 -19.53 32.25
CA ALA A 220 -20.26 -18.65 32.37
C ALA A 220 -19.01 -19.29 31.72
N LEU A 221 -18.11 -18.43 31.27
CA LEU A 221 -16.80 -18.86 30.79
C LEU A 221 -15.91 -19.15 32.00
N ASP A 222 -15.33 -20.34 32.08
CA ASP A 222 -14.29 -20.66 33.07
C ASP A 222 -12.93 -20.29 32.47
N LEU A 223 -12.33 -19.21 32.96
CA LEU A 223 -11.05 -18.69 32.47
C LEU A 223 -9.85 -19.59 32.80
N ASN A 224 -10.04 -20.64 33.61
CA ASN A 224 -8.98 -21.63 33.85
C ASN A 224 -8.90 -22.69 32.74
N LYS A 225 -9.96 -22.83 31.93
CA LYS A 225 -10.03 -23.80 30.82
C LYS A 225 -9.69 -23.16 29.48
N LYS A 226 -9.10 -23.96 28.58
CA LYS A 226 -8.75 -23.53 27.22
C LYS A 226 -10.01 -23.27 26.39
N SER A 227 -10.14 -22.05 25.88
CA SER A 227 -11.29 -21.60 25.09
C SER A 227 -10.85 -20.77 23.88
N ILE A 228 -11.60 -20.86 22.79
CA ILE A 228 -11.39 -20.06 21.58
C ILE A 228 -12.69 -19.48 21.04
N CYS A 229 -12.64 -18.28 20.47
CA CYS A 229 -13.73 -17.71 19.70
C CYS A 229 -13.23 -16.97 18.45
N VAL A 230 -14.02 -17.03 17.38
CA VAL A 230 -13.78 -16.28 16.13
C VAL A 230 -14.94 -15.31 15.94
N VAL A 231 -14.65 -14.02 16.05
CA VAL A 231 -15.66 -12.96 16.01
C VAL A 231 -15.34 -11.95 14.91
N LYS A 232 -16.38 -11.41 14.27
CA LYS A 232 -16.20 -10.34 13.29
C LYS A 232 -16.02 -8.98 13.99
N LYS A 233 -15.32 -8.04 13.35
CA LYS A 233 -15.13 -6.66 13.84
C LYS A 233 -16.40 -5.81 13.76
N ASN A 234 -17.43 -6.19 14.52
CA ASN A 234 -18.73 -5.54 14.52
C ASN A 234 -19.10 -5.05 15.93
N SER A 235 -19.70 -3.86 16.02
CA SER A 235 -20.00 -3.25 17.31
C SER A 235 -20.97 -4.07 18.17
N SER A 236 -21.96 -4.73 17.57
CA SER A 236 -22.93 -5.54 18.32
C SER A 236 -22.26 -6.79 18.89
N VAL A 237 -21.49 -7.48 18.04
CA VAL A 237 -20.78 -8.71 18.39
C VAL A 237 -19.76 -8.47 19.50
N LEU A 238 -18.94 -7.42 19.37
CA LEU A 238 -17.93 -7.09 20.37
C LEU A 238 -18.56 -6.64 21.70
N LYS A 239 -19.72 -5.98 21.69
CA LYS A 239 -20.46 -5.64 22.93
C LYS A 239 -20.99 -6.90 23.62
N ASP A 240 -21.54 -7.83 22.85
CA ASP A 240 -22.00 -9.12 23.39
C ASP A 240 -20.82 -9.93 23.96
N LEU A 241 -19.68 -9.93 23.27
CA LEU A 241 -18.46 -10.57 23.74
C LEU A 241 -17.97 -9.94 25.06
N ILE A 242 -17.90 -8.61 25.14
CA ILE A 242 -17.52 -7.91 26.38
C ILE A 242 -18.46 -8.28 27.53
N ARG A 243 -19.78 -8.31 27.30
CA ARG A 243 -20.73 -8.70 28.34
C ARG A 243 -20.47 -10.12 28.82
N TYR A 244 -20.24 -11.05 27.88
CA TYR A 244 -19.95 -12.44 28.23
C TYR A 244 -18.65 -12.59 29.02
N LEU A 245 -17.59 -11.93 28.57
CA LEU A 245 -16.28 -11.98 29.22
C LEU A 245 -16.28 -11.30 30.60
N ALA A 246 -17.06 -10.24 30.80
CA ALA A 246 -17.17 -9.58 32.10
C ALA A 246 -17.88 -10.43 33.17
N GLU A 247 -18.64 -11.44 32.75
CA GLU A 247 -19.37 -12.37 33.62
C GLU A 247 -18.67 -13.73 33.79
N SER A 248 -17.42 -13.85 33.34
CA SER A 248 -16.66 -15.10 33.43
C SER A 248 -16.27 -15.47 34.87
N GLU A 249 -16.23 -16.77 35.16
CA GLU A 249 -15.75 -17.34 36.41
C GLU A 249 -14.23 -17.57 36.35
N GLY A 250 -13.54 -17.42 37.49
CA GLY A 250 -12.09 -17.51 37.59
C GLY A 250 -11.40 -16.15 37.80
N SER A 251 -10.06 -16.16 37.87
CA SER A 251 -9.28 -14.94 38.11
C SER A 251 -8.79 -14.33 36.79
N PHE A 252 -9.27 -13.13 36.46
CA PHE A 252 -8.73 -12.29 35.38
C PHE A 252 -7.23 -11.98 35.55
N GLY A 253 -6.69 -12.17 36.76
CA GLY A 253 -5.26 -12.03 37.08
C GLY A 253 -4.41 -13.29 36.82
N GLY A 254 -5.03 -14.45 36.66
CA GLY A 254 -4.35 -15.74 36.48
C GLY A 254 -4.23 -16.21 35.02
N SER A 255 -5.21 -15.85 34.19
CA SER A 255 -5.38 -16.42 32.85
C SER A 255 -4.66 -15.64 31.76
N ASN A 256 -3.91 -16.33 30.92
CA ASN A 256 -3.22 -15.73 29.77
C ASN A 256 -4.18 -15.61 28.59
N VAL A 257 -4.35 -14.39 28.06
CA VAL A 257 -5.25 -14.11 26.93
C VAL A 257 -4.48 -13.66 25.71
N LEU A 258 -4.80 -14.24 24.55
CA LEU A 258 -4.26 -13.84 23.25
C LEU A 258 -5.40 -13.32 22.37
N ILE A 259 -5.24 -12.11 21.86
CA ILE A 259 -6.08 -11.55 20.80
C ILE A 259 -5.28 -11.56 19.50
N VAL A 260 -5.79 -12.29 18.50
CA VAL A 260 -5.27 -12.29 17.13
C VAL A 260 -6.17 -11.41 16.29
N ASP A 261 -5.63 -10.36 15.68
CA ASP A 261 -6.40 -9.41 14.87
C ASP A 261 -6.00 -9.54 13.39
N ASP A 262 -6.87 -10.17 12.59
CA ASP A 262 -6.63 -10.33 11.14
C ASP A 262 -7.09 -9.09 10.36
N GLU A 263 -6.31 -8.68 9.36
CA GLU A 263 -6.43 -7.38 8.70
C GLU A 263 -6.44 -6.22 9.72
N ALA A 264 -5.44 -6.18 10.61
CA ALA A 264 -5.35 -5.23 11.72
C ALA A 264 -5.30 -3.74 11.27
N ASP A 265 -5.01 -3.47 10.00
CA ASP A 265 -5.11 -2.13 9.41
C ASP A 265 -6.56 -1.70 9.15
N GLN A 266 -7.52 -2.63 9.17
CA GLN A 266 -8.94 -2.39 8.93
C GLN A 266 -9.76 -2.40 10.22
N ALA A 267 -10.52 -1.32 10.40
CA ALA A 267 -11.48 -1.06 11.48
C ALA A 267 -10.90 -0.96 12.91
N SER A 268 -9.83 -1.68 13.22
CA SER A 268 -9.17 -1.66 14.53
C SER A 268 -8.43 -0.35 14.80
N VAL A 269 -7.83 0.27 13.78
CA VAL A 269 -7.11 1.56 13.89
C VAL A 269 -8.08 2.70 14.24
N ASN A 270 -7.76 3.46 15.30
CA ASN A 270 -8.54 4.64 15.68
C ASN A 270 -8.44 5.74 14.61
N THR A 271 -9.58 6.31 14.24
CA THR A 271 -9.68 7.43 13.28
C THR A 271 -10.35 8.66 13.89
N ALA A 272 -10.61 8.65 15.20
CA ALA A 272 -11.12 9.82 15.93
C ALA A 272 -10.01 10.85 16.14
N VAL A 273 -10.37 12.13 16.18
CA VAL A 273 -9.43 13.23 16.47
C VAL A 273 -9.52 13.60 17.95
N LEU A 274 -8.80 12.88 18.80
CA LEU A 274 -8.91 13.01 20.26
C LEU A 274 -8.51 14.40 20.77
N ALA A 275 -7.57 15.09 20.11
CA ALA A 275 -7.21 16.47 20.41
C ALA A 275 -8.38 17.48 20.30
N ARG A 276 -9.48 17.08 19.61
CA ARG A 276 -10.73 17.86 19.51
C ARG A 276 -11.79 17.41 20.53
N GLY A 277 -11.43 16.54 21.47
CA GLY A 277 -12.36 15.94 22.44
C GLY A 277 -13.26 14.86 21.85
N GLU A 278 -12.93 14.29 20.68
CA GLU A 278 -13.64 13.12 20.17
C GLU A 278 -13.34 11.89 21.05
N GLU A 279 -14.31 10.98 21.17
CA GLU A 279 -14.08 9.66 21.74
C GLU A 279 -13.47 8.71 20.69
N PRO A 280 -12.65 7.70 21.09
CA PRO A 280 -12.15 6.68 20.18
C PRO A 280 -13.31 6.00 19.41
N LYS A 281 -13.06 5.68 18.13
CA LYS A 281 -14.11 5.06 17.29
C LYS A 281 -14.56 3.72 17.86
N THR A 282 -15.82 3.39 17.64
CA THR A 282 -16.53 2.29 18.32
C THR A 282 -15.79 0.95 18.32
N ILE A 283 -15.26 0.49 17.19
CA ILE A 283 -14.56 -0.81 17.12
C ILE A 283 -13.26 -0.77 17.92
N ASN A 284 -12.41 0.22 17.68
CA ASN A 284 -11.17 0.44 18.43
C ASN A 284 -11.44 0.49 19.95
N LYS A 285 -12.43 1.29 20.37
CA LYS A 285 -12.87 1.38 21.77
C LYS A 285 -13.25 0.02 22.36
N LEU A 286 -14.02 -0.79 21.64
CA LEU A 286 -14.46 -2.10 22.11
C LEU A 286 -13.28 -3.09 22.21
N ILE A 287 -12.33 -3.06 21.27
CA ILE A 287 -11.11 -3.88 21.33
C ILE A 287 -10.29 -3.51 22.57
N ARG A 288 -10.09 -2.20 22.81
CA ARG A 288 -9.41 -1.73 24.03
C ARG A 288 -10.14 -2.18 25.30
N GLN A 289 -11.47 -2.12 25.32
CA GLN A 289 -12.25 -2.61 26.46
C GLN A 289 -12.07 -4.10 26.71
N ILE A 290 -12.00 -4.95 25.67
CA ILE A 290 -11.72 -6.38 25.82
C ILE A 290 -10.33 -6.58 26.43
N LEU A 291 -9.31 -5.88 25.94
CA LEU A 291 -7.96 -5.95 26.49
C LEU A 291 -7.93 -5.52 27.96
N GLU A 292 -8.64 -4.48 28.35
CA GLU A 292 -8.66 -3.99 29.74
C GLU A 292 -9.44 -4.88 30.72
N LEU A 293 -10.08 -5.97 30.26
CA LEU A 293 -10.65 -6.97 31.18
C LEU A 293 -9.58 -7.86 31.82
N PHE A 294 -8.40 -7.99 31.21
CA PHE A 294 -7.39 -8.97 31.61
C PHE A 294 -6.08 -8.31 32.06
N ASP A 295 -5.43 -8.91 33.06
CA ASP A 295 -4.11 -8.46 33.54
C ASP A 295 -2.97 -9.06 32.72
N ARG A 296 -3.18 -10.24 32.12
CA ARG A 296 -2.20 -11.00 31.34
C ARG A 296 -2.66 -11.13 29.89
N LYS A 297 -2.23 -10.20 29.05
CA LYS A 297 -2.77 -10.03 27.69
C LYS A 297 -1.70 -9.83 26.63
N SER A 298 -1.94 -10.47 25.50
CA SER A 298 -1.17 -10.34 24.28
C SER A 298 -2.09 -9.98 23.11
N TYR A 299 -1.72 -8.98 22.33
CA TYR A 299 -2.38 -8.58 21.10
C TYR A 299 -1.40 -8.72 19.93
N VAL A 300 -1.77 -9.50 18.92
CA VAL A 300 -0.97 -9.69 17.70
C VAL A 300 -1.82 -9.35 16.49
N GLY A 301 -1.50 -8.23 15.85
CA GLY A 301 -2.14 -7.83 14.61
C GLY A 301 -1.46 -8.49 13.40
N TYR A 302 -2.24 -8.97 12.43
CA TYR A 302 -1.76 -9.48 11.16
C TYR A 302 -2.21 -8.55 10.04
N THR A 303 -1.28 -8.14 9.17
CA THR A 303 -1.61 -7.31 8.00
C THR A 303 -0.63 -7.52 6.85
N ALA A 304 -1.04 -7.11 5.65
CA ALA A 304 -0.12 -6.95 4.51
C ALA A 304 0.39 -5.51 4.33
N THR A 305 -0.25 -4.53 4.98
CA THR A 305 0.02 -3.10 4.78
C THR A 305 0.07 -2.40 6.13
N PRO A 306 1.26 -2.23 6.73
CA PRO A 306 1.39 -1.83 8.13
C PRO A 306 1.26 -0.31 8.34
N PHE A 307 1.08 0.48 7.26
CA PHE A 307 1.11 1.95 7.28
C PHE A 307 0.23 2.55 8.38
N ALA A 308 -1.01 2.08 8.50
CA ALA A 308 -1.95 2.61 9.49
C ALA A 308 -1.58 2.20 10.92
N ASN A 309 -1.13 0.96 11.11
CA ASN A 309 -0.76 0.42 12.41
C ASN A 309 0.48 1.13 12.99
N LEU A 310 1.46 1.41 12.14
CA LEU A 310 2.69 2.12 12.53
C LEU A 310 2.46 3.62 12.79
N LEU A 311 1.29 4.17 12.45
CA LEU A 311 0.90 5.56 12.70
C LEU A 311 -0.10 5.73 13.85
N ILE A 312 -0.41 4.66 14.58
CA ILE A 312 -1.17 4.76 15.84
C ILE A 312 -0.32 5.54 16.85
N ASP A 313 -0.96 6.40 17.65
CA ASP A 313 -0.24 7.16 18.66
C ASP A 313 0.32 6.22 19.76
N VAL A 314 1.63 6.25 19.99
CA VAL A 314 2.32 5.46 21.01
C VAL A 314 2.01 5.94 22.43
N GLU A 315 1.79 7.24 22.60
CA GLU A 315 1.64 7.89 23.91
C GLU A 315 0.16 8.14 24.28
N GLU A 316 -0.78 7.79 23.40
CA GLU A 316 -2.19 8.00 23.66
C GLU A 316 -2.68 7.07 24.77
N GLU A 317 -3.07 7.68 25.90
CA GLU A 317 -3.76 7.00 26.99
C GLU A 317 -5.10 7.67 27.27
N HIS A 318 -6.19 6.97 26.94
CA HIS A 318 -7.55 7.46 27.20
C HIS A 318 -7.94 7.21 28.66
N PRO A 319 -8.54 8.18 29.39
CA PRO A 319 -8.89 8.00 30.80
C PRO A 319 -9.76 6.75 31.08
N LYS A 320 -10.67 6.45 30.16
CA LYS A 320 -11.62 5.33 30.26
C LYS A 320 -11.21 4.05 29.51
N PHE A 321 -10.42 4.16 28.43
CA PHE A 321 -10.13 3.04 27.53
C PHE A 321 -8.64 2.72 27.42
N LYS A 322 -7.82 3.37 28.27
CA LYS A 322 -6.38 3.18 28.37
C LYS A 322 -5.69 3.32 27.00
N ARG A 323 -4.56 2.62 26.81
CA ARG A 323 -3.66 2.79 25.68
C ARG A 323 -4.20 2.20 24.39
N ASP A 324 -3.89 2.85 23.26
CA ASP A 324 -4.23 2.34 21.93
C ASP A 324 -3.40 1.12 21.52
N ILE A 325 -3.86 0.39 20.51
CA ILE A 325 -3.33 -0.91 20.03
C ILE A 325 -2.04 -0.78 19.19
N PHE A 326 -1.23 0.27 19.40
CA PHE A 326 0.07 0.41 18.76
C PHE A 326 0.94 -0.83 19.05
N PRO A 327 1.62 -1.43 18.05
CA PRO A 327 2.45 -2.62 18.24
C PRO A 327 3.77 -2.26 18.93
N LYS A 328 3.70 -1.89 20.21
CA LYS A 328 4.81 -1.30 20.98
C LYS A 328 6.00 -2.25 21.19
N ASP A 329 5.76 -3.56 21.24
CA ASP A 329 6.79 -4.53 21.64
C ASP A 329 7.55 -5.13 20.45
N PHE A 330 6.89 -5.43 19.33
CA PHE A 330 7.55 -6.04 18.17
C PHE A 330 6.78 -5.84 16.86
N VAL A 331 7.53 -5.86 15.75
CA VAL A 331 6.98 -6.04 14.40
C VAL A 331 7.81 -7.14 13.72
N ILE A 332 7.17 -8.23 13.32
CA ILE A 332 7.84 -9.36 12.65
C ILE A 332 7.48 -9.36 11.17
N ASN A 333 8.51 -9.40 10.33
CA ASN A 333 8.39 -9.54 8.89
C ASN A 333 8.42 -11.04 8.52
N LEU A 334 7.32 -11.58 8.00
CA LEU A 334 7.29 -12.92 7.44
C LEU A 334 8.03 -12.95 6.09
N PRO A 335 8.78 -14.02 5.81
CA PRO A 335 9.54 -14.13 4.58
C PRO A 335 8.56 -14.26 3.40
N LYS A 336 9.09 -14.04 2.20
CA LYS A 336 8.34 -14.29 0.99
C LYS A 336 8.28 -15.81 0.77
N PRO A 337 7.09 -16.43 0.76
CA PRO A 337 7.00 -17.87 0.56
C PRO A 337 7.48 -18.26 -0.84
N ARG A 338 8.10 -19.44 -0.96
CA ARG A 338 8.44 -20.00 -2.27
C ARG A 338 7.19 -20.17 -3.15
N GLY A 339 7.32 -19.88 -4.44
CA GLY A 339 6.23 -19.99 -5.42
C GLY A 339 5.15 -18.91 -5.31
N TYR A 340 5.33 -17.92 -4.42
CA TYR A 340 4.48 -16.75 -4.30
C TYR A 340 4.88 -15.66 -5.31
N TYR A 341 3.91 -15.15 -6.06
CA TYR A 341 4.08 -14.05 -7.01
C TYR A 341 3.35 -12.81 -6.48
N GLY A 342 4.11 -11.73 -6.29
CA GLY A 342 3.67 -10.49 -5.66
C GLY A 342 3.91 -9.25 -6.52
N PRO A 343 3.81 -8.05 -5.94
CA PRO A 343 3.97 -6.81 -6.69
C PRO A 343 5.35 -6.69 -7.37
N GLU A 344 6.40 -7.25 -6.76
CA GLU A 344 7.74 -7.32 -7.35
C GLU A 344 7.73 -8.08 -8.69
N GLU A 345 7.26 -9.34 -8.73
CA GLU A 345 7.26 -10.16 -9.95
C GLU A 345 6.37 -9.62 -11.06
N TYR A 346 5.30 -8.91 -10.70
CA TYR A 346 4.34 -8.40 -11.68
C TYR A 346 4.74 -7.04 -12.27
N PHE A 347 5.40 -6.17 -11.51
CA PHE A 347 5.51 -4.74 -11.85
C PHE A 347 6.92 -4.14 -11.78
N GLU A 348 7.96 -4.95 -11.51
CA GLU A 348 9.34 -4.46 -11.50
C GLU A 348 9.80 -4.00 -12.90
N ASP A 349 9.59 -4.82 -13.93
CA ASP A 349 9.81 -4.42 -15.32
C ASP A 349 8.61 -4.80 -16.22
N ILE A 350 7.76 -3.81 -16.49
CA ILE A 350 6.58 -3.96 -17.37
C ILE A 350 6.99 -4.04 -18.85
N SER A 351 8.25 -3.74 -19.18
CA SER A 351 8.80 -3.83 -20.54
C SER A 351 9.44 -5.19 -20.85
N GLU A 352 9.68 -6.01 -19.82
CA GLU A 352 10.19 -7.36 -20.00
C GLU A 352 9.21 -8.27 -20.74
N GLU A 353 9.75 -9.12 -21.62
CA GLU A 353 8.95 -10.04 -22.41
C GLU A 353 8.25 -11.14 -21.58
N ARG A 354 8.62 -11.30 -20.31
CA ARG A 354 8.07 -12.29 -19.37
C ARG A 354 6.91 -11.74 -18.54
N THR A 355 6.54 -10.47 -18.67
CA THR A 355 5.54 -9.86 -17.79
C THR A 355 4.10 -10.37 -18.04
N PRO A 356 3.37 -10.75 -16.96
CA PRO A 356 1.93 -11.02 -17.03
C PRO A 356 1.08 -9.78 -17.34
N ILE A 357 1.66 -8.57 -17.32
CA ILE A 357 0.94 -7.31 -17.50
C ILE A 357 0.55 -7.08 -18.96
N ARG A 358 -0.68 -6.61 -19.17
CA ARG A 358 -1.19 -6.13 -20.47
C ARG A 358 -1.77 -4.75 -20.29
N LEU A 359 -1.18 -3.78 -20.99
CA LEU A 359 -1.62 -2.39 -20.90
C LEU A 359 -2.91 -2.18 -21.69
N ILE A 360 -3.92 -1.59 -21.04
CA ILE A 360 -5.19 -1.21 -21.68
C ILE A 360 -5.31 0.30 -21.86
N ASP A 361 -6.14 0.71 -22.83
CA ASP A 361 -6.43 2.12 -23.09
C ASP A 361 -7.23 2.74 -21.92
N TYR A 362 -6.78 3.91 -21.47
CA TYR A 362 -7.44 4.63 -20.37
C TYR A 362 -8.87 5.05 -20.72
N ASN A 363 -9.13 5.49 -21.95
CA ASN A 363 -10.46 5.90 -22.39
C ASN A 363 -11.42 4.71 -22.41
N GLU A 364 -10.98 3.53 -22.89
CA GLU A 364 -11.77 2.29 -22.81
C GLU A 364 -12.19 2.03 -21.35
N SER A 365 -11.23 2.07 -20.42
CA SER A 365 -11.51 1.83 -19.01
C SER A 365 -12.48 2.85 -18.39
N ALA A 366 -12.34 4.13 -18.76
CA ALA A 366 -13.17 5.21 -18.27
C ALA A 366 -14.62 5.12 -18.81
N GLU A 367 -14.77 4.66 -20.04
CA GLU A 367 -16.07 4.36 -20.65
C GLU A 367 -16.72 3.14 -19.98
N LEU A 368 -15.97 2.04 -19.82
CA LEU A 368 -16.44 0.82 -19.14
C LEU A 368 -16.92 1.08 -17.71
N ALA A 369 -16.24 1.97 -16.98
CA ALA A 369 -16.63 2.35 -15.62
C ALA A 369 -17.98 3.11 -15.57
N LYS A 370 -18.45 3.66 -16.70
CA LYS A 370 -19.69 4.44 -16.85
C LYS A 370 -20.77 3.73 -17.66
N VAL A 371 -20.52 2.52 -18.14
CA VAL A 371 -21.48 1.76 -18.96
C VAL A 371 -22.81 1.64 -18.20
N SER A 372 -23.84 2.20 -18.82
CA SER A 372 -25.22 2.03 -18.37
C SER A 372 -25.85 0.83 -19.06
N ASP A 373 -27.06 0.46 -18.66
CA ASP A 373 -27.80 -0.68 -19.21
C ASP A 373 -27.98 -0.68 -20.74
N ASN A 374 -27.86 0.49 -21.40
CA ASN A 374 -28.10 0.70 -22.84
C ASN A 374 -26.92 1.32 -23.59
N GLY A 375 -25.73 1.41 -23.00
CA GLY A 375 -24.57 2.05 -23.63
C GLY A 375 -23.82 1.13 -24.60
N SER A 376 -23.36 1.66 -25.74
CA SER A 376 -22.42 0.98 -26.64
C SER A 376 -20.99 1.47 -26.36
N VAL A 377 -20.11 0.57 -25.92
CA VAL A 377 -18.67 0.81 -25.75
C VAL A 377 -17.93 -0.20 -26.63
N ASN A 378 -16.82 0.21 -27.25
CA ASN A 378 -15.93 -0.72 -27.95
C ASN A 378 -14.93 -1.31 -26.93
N PRO A 379 -15.17 -2.53 -26.42
CA PRO A 379 -14.46 -3.04 -25.25
C PRO A 379 -13.28 -3.90 -25.71
N GLY A 380 -12.39 -3.33 -26.53
CA GLY A 380 -11.33 -4.06 -27.22
C GLY A 380 -10.50 -4.92 -26.27
N GLY A 381 -9.88 -4.30 -25.25
CA GLY A 381 -9.09 -5.02 -24.25
C GLY A 381 -9.92 -5.96 -23.38
N LEU A 382 -11.17 -5.60 -23.05
CA LEU A 382 -12.04 -6.48 -22.25
C LEU A 382 -12.46 -7.74 -23.02
N THR A 383 -12.80 -7.63 -24.31
CA THR A 383 -13.14 -8.80 -25.13
C THR A 383 -11.93 -9.71 -25.34
N GLU A 384 -10.73 -9.13 -25.48
CA GLU A 384 -9.48 -9.87 -25.51
C GLU A 384 -9.28 -10.65 -24.20
N ALA A 385 -9.44 -9.99 -23.04
CA ALA A 385 -9.31 -10.64 -21.74
C ALA A 385 -10.27 -11.84 -21.56
N VAL A 386 -11.51 -11.75 -22.07
CA VAL A 386 -12.48 -12.86 -22.04
C VAL A 386 -12.04 -14.02 -22.95
N ARG A 387 -11.53 -13.74 -24.15
CA ARG A 387 -10.98 -14.80 -25.03
C ARG A 387 -9.74 -15.44 -24.42
N HIS A 388 -8.85 -14.62 -23.85
CA HIS A 388 -7.65 -15.06 -23.15
C HIS A 388 -8.02 -16.03 -22.03
N PHE A 389 -9.01 -15.69 -21.20
CA PHE A 389 -9.50 -16.55 -20.11
C PHE A 389 -9.92 -17.94 -20.61
N LEU A 390 -10.65 -18.02 -21.73
CA LEU A 390 -11.04 -19.30 -22.32
C LEU A 390 -9.83 -20.12 -22.79
N LEU A 391 -8.90 -19.47 -23.49
CA LEU A 391 -7.67 -20.12 -23.98
C LEU A 391 -6.85 -20.68 -22.81
N VAL A 392 -6.55 -19.86 -21.80
CA VAL A 392 -5.69 -20.28 -20.70
C VAL A 392 -6.34 -21.30 -19.77
N ALA A 393 -7.66 -21.24 -19.57
CA ALA A 393 -8.38 -22.27 -18.84
C ALA A 393 -8.26 -23.64 -19.53
N SER A 394 -8.40 -23.66 -20.85
CA SER A 394 -8.25 -24.88 -21.66
C SER A 394 -6.81 -25.40 -21.73
N ILE A 395 -5.82 -24.50 -21.79
CA ILE A 395 -4.40 -24.89 -21.72
C ILE A 395 -4.09 -25.52 -20.36
N ARG A 396 -4.61 -24.97 -19.24
CA ARG A 396 -4.41 -25.55 -17.91
C ARG A 396 -4.98 -26.96 -17.79
N GLU A 397 -6.16 -27.22 -18.36
CA GLU A 397 -6.71 -28.58 -18.40
C GLU A 397 -5.81 -29.59 -19.11
N GLY A 398 -5.14 -29.14 -20.17
CA GLY A 398 -4.19 -29.94 -20.93
C GLY A 398 -2.83 -30.13 -20.23
N ARG A 399 -2.56 -29.36 -19.18
CA ARG A 399 -1.43 -29.52 -18.24
C ARG A 399 -1.81 -30.29 -16.98
N GLU A 400 -2.78 -31.21 -17.10
CA GLU A 400 -3.29 -32.07 -16.02
C GLU A 400 -3.97 -31.33 -14.85
N GLN A 401 -4.30 -30.04 -15.01
CA GLN A 401 -4.98 -29.23 -13.97
C GLN A 401 -6.51 -29.21 -14.16
N LYS A 402 -7.11 -30.32 -14.62
CA LYS A 402 -8.56 -30.38 -14.93
C LYS A 402 -9.47 -30.17 -13.73
N LYS A 403 -9.03 -30.58 -12.54
CA LYS A 403 -9.80 -30.42 -11.29
C LYS A 403 -9.67 -29.03 -10.69
N ASN A 404 -8.73 -28.22 -11.16
CA ASN A 404 -8.46 -26.91 -10.61
C ASN A 404 -9.52 -25.91 -11.05
N HIS A 405 -9.90 -25.00 -10.15
CA HIS A 405 -10.74 -23.87 -10.51
C HIS A 405 -10.00 -22.91 -11.45
N ASN A 406 -10.78 -22.19 -12.26
CA ASN A 406 -10.35 -21.16 -13.18
C ASN A 406 -11.26 -19.95 -12.99
N SER A 407 -10.71 -18.83 -12.53
CA SER A 407 -11.49 -17.61 -12.36
C SER A 407 -10.91 -16.42 -13.13
N MET A 408 -11.79 -15.51 -13.53
CA MET A 408 -11.46 -14.20 -14.08
C MET A 408 -12.09 -13.12 -13.20
N LEU A 409 -11.34 -12.06 -12.93
CA LEU A 409 -11.83 -10.90 -12.18
C LEU A 409 -11.96 -9.70 -13.10
N ILE A 410 -13.12 -9.04 -13.10
CA ILE A 410 -13.35 -7.78 -13.80
C ILE A 410 -13.72 -6.71 -12.77
N HIS A 411 -12.83 -5.74 -12.58
CA HIS A 411 -12.99 -4.66 -11.60
C HIS A 411 -12.63 -3.29 -12.18
N VAL A 412 -13.66 -2.56 -12.66
CA VAL A 412 -13.50 -1.24 -13.30
C VAL A 412 -14.04 -0.07 -12.47
N SER A 413 -14.97 -0.32 -11.55
CA SER A 413 -15.64 0.74 -10.77
C SER A 413 -16.05 0.26 -9.40
N GLN A 414 -16.22 1.20 -8.47
CA GLN A 414 -16.82 0.95 -7.15
C GLN A 414 -18.36 1.02 -7.15
N LEU A 415 -18.95 1.58 -8.20
CA LEU A 415 -20.40 1.84 -8.27
C LEU A 415 -21.16 0.62 -8.81
N THR A 416 -22.13 0.14 -8.02
CA THR A 416 -22.98 -1.01 -8.37
C THR A 416 -23.76 -0.81 -9.66
N LYS A 417 -24.18 0.43 -9.97
CA LYS A 417 -24.92 0.74 -11.21
C LYS A 417 -24.12 0.41 -12.48
N GLY A 418 -22.80 0.61 -12.47
CA GLY A 418 -21.95 0.28 -13.62
C GLY A 418 -21.72 -1.22 -13.79
N HIS A 419 -21.77 -2.00 -12.70
CA HIS A 419 -21.56 -3.45 -12.75
C HIS A 419 -22.64 -4.19 -13.53
N ARG A 420 -23.90 -3.74 -13.46
CA ARG A 420 -24.99 -4.36 -14.23
C ARG A 420 -24.82 -4.18 -15.74
N GLY A 421 -24.46 -2.96 -16.17
CA GLY A 421 -24.18 -2.68 -17.58
C GLY A 421 -23.00 -3.49 -18.09
N LEU A 422 -21.93 -3.57 -17.31
CA LEU A 422 -20.76 -4.39 -17.61
C LEU A 422 -21.08 -5.90 -17.67
N PHE A 423 -21.90 -6.40 -16.75
CA PHE A 423 -22.37 -7.79 -16.76
C PHE A 423 -23.11 -8.12 -18.06
N LYS A 424 -24.06 -7.28 -18.47
CA LYS A 424 -24.79 -7.47 -19.73
C LYS A 424 -23.86 -7.46 -20.94
N LEU A 425 -22.89 -6.54 -20.96
CA LEU A 425 -21.91 -6.44 -22.05
C LEU A 425 -21.07 -7.72 -22.17
N VAL A 426 -20.54 -8.23 -21.07
CA VAL A 426 -19.73 -9.45 -21.03
C VAL A 426 -20.59 -10.67 -21.38
N ASP A 427 -21.80 -10.78 -20.84
CA ASP A 427 -22.73 -11.88 -21.13
C ASP A 427 -23.15 -11.91 -22.61
N GLN A 428 -23.49 -10.76 -23.19
CA GLN A 428 -23.82 -10.64 -24.62
C GLN A 428 -22.64 -11.03 -25.50
N TYR A 429 -21.44 -10.51 -25.20
CA TYR A 429 -20.23 -10.86 -25.94
C TYR A 429 -19.93 -12.36 -25.85
N PHE A 430 -20.02 -12.94 -24.65
CA PHE A 430 -19.77 -14.37 -24.41
C PHE A 430 -20.75 -15.25 -25.17
N LYS A 431 -22.04 -14.88 -25.21
CA LYS A 431 -23.07 -15.59 -26.01
C LYS A 431 -22.74 -15.59 -27.50
N VAL A 432 -22.35 -14.44 -28.05
CA VAL A 432 -21.95 -14.33 -29.47
C VAL A 432 -20.69 -15.16 -29.74
N LEU A 433 -19.69 -15.07 -28.87
CA LEU A 433 -18.45 -15.82 -28.98
C LEU A 433 -18.72 -17.34 -28.96
N LYS A 434 -19.54 -17.81 -28.03
CA LYS A 434 -19.98 -19.21 -27.92
C LYS A 434 -20.63 -19.70 -29.21
N THR A 435 -21.60 -18.96 -29.75
CA THR A 435 -22.26 -19.34 -31.01
C THR A 435 -21.27 -19.43 -32.16
N LYS A 436 -20.35 -18.46 -32.29
CA LYS A 436 -19.34 -18.46 -33.37
C LYS A 436 -18.37 -19.63 -33.26
N ILE A 437 -17.89 -19.96 -32.06
CA ILE A 437 -16.98 -21.10 -31.85
C ILE A 437 -17.67 -22.43 -32.19
N LEU A 438 -18.91 -22.64 -31.73
CA LEU A 438 -19.66 -23.87 -31.99
C LEU A 438 -19.98 -24.06 -33.48
N ASN A 439 -20.21 -22.96 -34.20
CA ASN A 439 -20.45 -22.98 -35.65
C ASN A 439 -19.16 -23.05 -36.48
N ASN A 440 -17.98 -23.18 -35.84
CA ASN A 440 -16.67 -23.17 -36.49
C ASN A 440 -16.44 -21.92 -37.38
N ASP A 441 -16.85 -20.74 -36.93
CA ASP A 441 -16.61 -19.47 -37.62
C ASP A 441 -15.11 -19.25 -37.84
N SER A 442 -14.69 -19.21 -39.11
CA SER A 442 -13.26 -19.16 -39.48
C SER A 442 -12.56 -17.90 -38.98
N VAL A 443 -13.25 -16.76 -38.89
CA VAL A 443 -12.67 -15.49 -38.43
C VAL A 443 -12.32 -15.58 -36.94
N ILE A 444 -13.25 -16.06 -36.12
CA ILE A 444 -13.01 -16.26 -34.68
C ILE A 444 -11.99 -17.35 -34.42
N LEU A 445 -12.04 -18.48 -35.13
CA LEU A 445 -11.06 -19.55 -34.93
C LEU A 445 -9.64 -19.12 -35.30
N ASN A 446 -9.46 -18.37 -36.38
CA ASN A 446 -8.15 -17.82 -36.75
C ASN A 446 -7.65 -16.79 -35.73
N LEU A 447 -8.55 -15.97 -35.18
CA LEU A 447 -8.21 -15.03 -34.12
C LEU A 447 -7.75 -15.75 -32.84
N LEU A 448 -8.51 -16.74 -32.37
CA LEU A 448 -8.17 -17.54 -31.20
C LEU A 448 -6.87 -18.32 -31.40
N LYS A 449 -6.64 -18.86 -32.60
CA LYS A 449 -5.39 -19.56 -32.95
C LYS A 449 -4.18 -18.63 -32.89
N LYS A 450 -4.34 -17.39 -33.37
CA LYS A 450 -3.30 -16.37 -33.26
C LYS A 450 -2.99 -16.05 -31.80
N GLU A 451 -4.01 -15.77 -30.99
CA GLU A 451 -3.85 -15.48 -29.55
C GLU A 451 -3.24 -16.67 -28.78
N TYR A 452 -3.63 -17.90 -29.11
CA TYR A 452 -3.02 -19.13 -28.59
C TYR A 452 -1.51 -19.19 -28.87
N ASN A 453 -1.08 -18.90 -30.11
CA ASN A 453 0.34 -18.92 -30.46
C ASN A 453 1.12 -17.86 -29.67
N GLU A 454 0.54 -16.67 -29.46
CA GLU A 454 1.15 -15.62 -28.64
C GLU A 454 1.26 -16.04 -27.16
N ILE A 455 0.26 -16.74 -26.62
CA ILE A 455 0.29 -17.30 -25.27
C ILE A 455 1.42 -18.33 -25.15
N MET A 456 1.53 -19.25 -26.11
CA MET A 456 2.58 -20.28 -26.10
C MET A 456 3.98 -19.66 -26.21
N LEU A 457 4.17 -18.70 -27.12
CA LEU A 457 5.44 -17.99 -27.24
C LEU A 457 5.82 -17.28 -25.94
N HIS A 458 4.86 -16.65 -25.26
CA HIS A 458 5.11 -16.06 -23.94
C HIS A 458 5.44 -17.12 -22.89
N SER A 459 4.70 -18.23 -22.87
CA SER A 459 4.92 -19.36 -21.96
C SER A 459 6.31 -19.97 -22.11
N ASP A 460 6.80 -20.13 -23.34
CA ASP A 460 8.12 -20.71 -23.62
C ASP A 460 9.26 -19.86 -23.02
N LYS A 461 9.06 -18.55 -22.90
CA LYS A 461 10.06 -17.65 -22.29
C LYS A 461 10.26 -17.90 -20.81
N TRP A 462 9.35 -18.59 -20.13
CA TRP A 462 9.40 -18.81 -18.68
C TRP A 462 10.39 -19.92 -18.23
N ASN A 463 11.22 -20.48 -19.13
CA ASN A 463 12.36 -21.39 -18.88
C ASN A 463 12.16 -22.66 -18.01
N ASP A 464 10.97 -22.87 -17.46
CA ASP A 464 10.61 -24.07 -16.72
C ASP A 464 10.01 -25.12 -17.67
N ARG A 465 10.62 -26.31 -17.71
CA ARG A 465 10.10 -27.49 -18.41
C ARG A 465 8.74 -27.90 -17.83
N ARG A 466 7.65 -27.30 -18.29
CA ARG A 466 6.28 -27.68 -17.95
C ARG A 466 5.73 -28.59 -19.04
N SER A 467 5.51 -29.85 -18.67
CA SER A 467 5.67 -31.04 -19.50
C SER A 467 4.53 -31.40 -20.47
N SER A 468 3.68 -30.46 -20.89
CA SER A 468 2.79 -30.70 -22.04
C SER A 468 2.45 -29.39 -22.75
N VAL A 469 2.96 -29.23 -23.97
CA VAL A 469 2.46 -28.20 -24.89
C VAL A 469 1.25 -28.80 -25.58
N ASN A 470 0.05 -28.34 -25.21
CA ASN A 470 -1.16 -28.79 -25.90
C ASN A 470 -1.15 -28.32 -27.33
N THR A 471 -1.56 -29.17 -28.27
CA THR A 471 -1.78 -28.76 -29.65
C THR A 471 -2.97 -27.79 -29.74
N TRP A 472 -3.02 -26.96 -30.78
CA TRP A 472 -4.16 -26.07 -31.01
C TRP A 472 -5.48 -26.85 -31.07
N GLU A 473 -5.46 -28.03 -31.68
CA GLU A 473 -6.61 -28.91 -31.84
C GLU A 473 -7.13 -29.42 -30.49
N GLU A 474 -6.24 -29.82 -29.57
CA GLU A 474 -6.59 -30.19 -28.20
C GLU A 474 -7.20 -29.02 -27.42
N VAL A 475 -6.60 -27.83 -27.53
CA VAL A 475 -7.10 -26.63 -26.86
C VAL A 475 -8.48 -26.25 -27.40
N LEU A 476 -8.68 -26.28 -28.71
CA LEU A 476 -9.96 -25.97 -29.34
C LEU A 476 -11.07 -26.94 -28.88
N GLU A 477 -10.75 -28.22 -28.78
CA GLU A 477 -11.69 -29.24 -28.29
C GLU A 477 -12.05 -29.00 -26.81
N SER A 478 -11.05 -28.70 -25.96
CA SER A 478 -11.30 -28.32 -24.56
C SER A 478 -12.17 -27.05 -24.47
N ILE A 479 -11.92 -26.02 -25.30
CA ILE A 479 -12.74 -24.81 -25.32
C ILE A 479 -14.21 -25.17 -25.61
N LYS A 480 -14.46 -25.96 -26.66
CA LYS A 480 -15.82 -26.38 -27.04
C LYS A 480 -16.53 -27.10 -25.89
N ASN A 481 -15.81 -27.96 -25.17
CA ASN A 481 -16.34 -28.69 -24.01
C ASN A 481 -16.61 -27.80 -22.79
N ASN A 482 -15.89 -26.68 -22.64
CA ASN A 482 -15.99 -25.80 -21.48
C ASN A 482 -16.93 -24.60 -21.66
N LEU A 483 -17.31 -24.24 -22.89
CA LEU A 483 -18.26 -23.16 -23.16
C LEU A 483 -19.62 -23.31 -22.45
N GLY A 484 -20.00 -24.52 -22.07
CA GLY A 484 -21.21 -24.81 -21.28
C GLY A 484 -21.04 -24.61 -19.78
N LYS A 485 -19.80 -24.64 -19.28
CA LYS A 485 -19.45 -24.65 -17.86
C LYS A 485 -19.09 -23.26 -17.30
N VAL A 486 -18.77 -22.30 -18.16
CA VAL A 486 -18.38 -20.94 -17.75
C VAL A 486 -19.59 -20.20 -17.17
N GLU A 487 -19.49 -19.82 -15.90
CA GLU A 487 -20.48 -19.03 -15.20
C GLU A 487 -20.02 -17.56 -15.14
N ILE A 488 -20.90 -16.62 -15.49
CA ILE A 488 -20.64 -15.19 -15.33
C ILE A 488 -21.45 -14.72 -14.13
N ILE A 489 -20.79 -14.17 -13.11
CA ILE A 489 -21.40 -13.80 -11.83
C ILE A 489 -21.11 -12.33 -11.53
N MET A 490 -22.15 -11.61 -11.09
CA MET A 490 -22.02 -10.25 -10.57
C MET A 490 -22.12 -10.28 -9.04
N LEU A 491 -21.07 -9.85 -8.35
CA LEU A 491 -21.04 -9.77 -6.88
C LEU A 491 -21.27 -8.33 -6.42
N ASN A 492 -22.46 -8.07 -5.88
CA ASN A 492 -22.87 -6.78 -5.34
C ASN A 492 -22.70 -6.70 -3.81
N GLY A 493 -22.66 -5.48 -3.27
CA GLY A 493 -22.52 -5.25 -1.83
C GLY A 493 -23.71 -5.67 -0.96
N GLU A 494 -24.88 -5.96 -1.57
CA GLU A 494 -26.14 -6.26 -0.87
C GLU A 494 -26.60 -7.73 -0.98
N SER A 495 -26.05 -8.53 -1.90
CA SER A 495 -26.45 -9.93 -2.07
C SER A 495 -25.57 -10.90 -1.27
N GLU A 496 -26.16 -11.98 -0.75
CA GLU A 496 -25.46 -13.07 -0.04
C GLU A 496 -24.70 -14.03 -0.98
N ASP A 497 -24.63 -13.72 -2.28
CA ASP A 497 -23.97 -14.56 -3.28
C ASP A 497 -22.51 -14.83 -2.86
N THR A 498 -22.25 -16.11 -2.56
CA THR A 498 -20.93 -16.67 -2.24
C THR A 498 -20.55 -17.65 -3.35
N LEU A 499 -19.26 -17.69 -3.68
CA LEU A 499 -18.77 -18.65 -4.67
C LEU A 499 -18.64 -20.01 -3.99
N ASP A 500 -19.54 -20.93 -4.34
CA ASP A 500 -19.42 -22.33 -3.94
C ASP A 500 -18.34 -23.01 -4.81
N TYR A 501 -17.14 -23.11 -4.25
CA TYR A 501 -16.03 -23.90 -4.78
C TYR A 501 -16.08 -25.36 -4.33
N PRO A 502 -16.39 -25.69 -3.05
CA PRO A 502 -16.40 -27.08 -2.57
C PRO A 502 -17.23 -28.05 -3.40
N SER A 503 -18.40 -27.61 -3.90
CA SER A 503 -19.24 -28.46 -4.77
C SER A 503 -18.61 -28.82 -6.12
N TYR A 504 -17.47 -28.20 -6.48
CA TYR A 504 -16.80 -28.36 -7.76
C TYR A 504 -15.36 -28.91 -7.64
N ASN A 505 -14.93 -29.37 -6.47
CA ASN A 505 -13.55 -29.84 -6.24
C ASN A 505 -13.12 -31.00 -7.17
N GLU A 506 -14.06 -31.81 -7.64
CA GLU A 506 -13.78 -32.95 -8.53
C GLU A 506 -13.73 -32.59 -10.03
N VAL A 507 -14.30 -31.45 -10.41
CA VAL A 507 -14.52 -31.08 -11.82
C VAL A 507 -13.94 -29.72 -12.21
N GLY A 508 -13.50 -28.92 -11.24
CA GLY A 508 -13.11 -27.53 -11.45
C GLY A 508 -14.31 -26.61 -11.70
N LYS A 509 -14.17 -25.33 -11.36
CA LYS A 509 -15.19 -24.29 -11.60
C LYS A 509 -14.59 -23.23 -12.52
N HIS A 510 -15.31 -22.88 -13.60
CA HIS A 510 -14.90 -21.80 -14.52
C HIS A 510 -15.81 -20.60 -14.30
N VAL A 511 -15.29 -19.50 -13.78
CA VAL A 511 -16.12 -18.36 -13.38
C VAL A 511 -15.52 -17.01 -13.78
N ILE A 512 -16.34 -16.15 -14.37
CA ILE A 512 -16.01 -14.74 -14.62
C ILE A 512 -16.77 -13.89 -13.61
N VAL A 513 -16.02 -13.26 -12.71
CA VAL A 513 -16.56 -12.48 -11.60
C VAL A 513 -16.45 -10.99 -11.90
N ILE A 514 -17.59 -10.31 -11.82
CA ILE A 514 -17.71 -8.86 -12.02
C ILE A 514 -18.14 -8.22 -10.71
N GLY A 515 -17.43 -7.20 -10.23
CA GLY A 515 -17.92 -6.48 -9.07
C GLY A 515 -17.05 -5.35 -8.54
N GLY A 516 -17.42 -4.90 -7.35
CA GLY A 516 -16.90 -3.69 -6.70
C GLY A 516 -16.20 -3.94 -5.38
N ASN A 517 -16.62 -3.21 -4.34
CA ASN A 517 -15.98 -3.23 -3.03
C ASN A 517 -16.01 -4.60 -2.32
N LYS A 518 -17.02 -5.46 -2.55
CA LYS A 518 -17.08 -6.80 -1.94
C LYS A 518 -15.94 -7.73 -2.42
N ILE A 519 -15.40 -7.49 -3.62
CA ILE A 519 -14.27 -8.26 -4.17
C ILE A 519 -12.92 -7.70 -3.66
N SER A 520 -12.91 -6.42 -3.27
CA SER A 520 -11.68 -5.78 -2.81
C SER A 520 -11.14 -6.34 -1.50
N ARG A 521 -11.99 -6.87 -0.61
CA ARG A 521 -11.60 -7.40 0.71
C ARG A 521 -12.43 -8.63 1.09
N GLY A 522 -11.75 -9.78 1.23
CA GLY A 522 -12.31 -10.96 1.87
C GLY A 522 -13.05 -11.99 1.01
N LEU A 523 -13.00 -11.86 -0.32
CA LEU A 523 -13.41 -12.96 -1.21
C LEU A 523 -12.15 -13.69 -1.71
N THR A 524 -12.11 -15.00 -1.51
CA THR A 524 -11.07 -15.85 -2.10
C THR A 524 -11.52 -16.24 -3.51
N LEU A 525 -10.77 -15.81 -4.53
CA LEU A 525 -10.98 -16.22 -5.92
C LEU A 525 -9.98 -17.33 -6.25
N GLU A 526 -10.43 -18.58 -6.12
CA GLU A 526 -9.57 -19.73 -6.43
C GLU A 526 -9.30 -19.83 -7.93
N GLY A 527 -8.04 -20.11 -8.26
CA GLY A 527 -7.61 -20.29 -9.65
C GLY A 527 -7.72 -19.05 -10.53
N LEU A 528 -7.54 -17.84 -9.97
CA LEU A 528 -7.63 -16.59 -10.72
C LEU A 528 -6.53 -16.49 -11.79
N ILE A 529 -6.86 -16.60 -13.07
CA ILE A 529 -5.88 -16.62 -14.18
C ILE A 529 -5.88 -15.32 -15.00
N VAL A 530 -7.01 -14.62 -15.06
CA VAL A 530 -7.12 -13.34 -15.78
C VAL A 530 -7.73 -12.28 -14.86
N SER A 531 -7.09 -11.11 -14.78
CA SER A 531 -7.61 -9.95 -14.07
C SER A 531 -7.72 -8.76 -15.00
N TYR A 532 -8.90 -8.18 -15.13
CA TYR A 532 -9.14 -6.90 -15.78
C TYR A 532 -9.38 -5.84 -14.70
N TYR A 533 -8.35 -5.06 -14.40
CA TYR A 533 -8.34 -4.10 -13.29
C TYR A 533 -8.12 -2.68 -13.80
N ALA A 534 -9.12 -1.83 -13.64
CA ALA A 534 -9.05 -0.45 -14.09
C ALA A 534 -9.63 0.54 -13.07
N ARG A 535 -9.66 0.16 -11.79
CA ARG A 535 -10.16 1.02 -10.72
C ARG A 535 -9.04 1.92 -10.20
N PRO A 536 -9.15 3.26 -10.33
CA PRO A 536 -8.18 4.16 -9.72
C PRO A 536 -8.40 4.29 -8.21
N THR A 537 -7.31 4.35 -7.46
CA THR A 537 -7.27 4.80 -6.07
C THR A 537 -5.95 5.53 -5.82
N LYS A 538 -5.97 6.56 -4.98
CA LYS A 538 -4.75 7.27 -4.56
C LYS A 538 -4.19 6.75 -3.24
N ILE A 539 -4.77 5.68 -2.69
CA ILE A 539 -4.39 5.15 -1.39
C ILE A 539 -3.68 3.81 -1.59
N MET A 540 -2.41 3.73 -1.20
CA MET A 540 -1.52 2.59 -1.43
C MET A 540 -2.03 1.33 -0.73
N ASP A 541 -2.43 1.44 0.54
CA ASP A 541 -2.99 0.32 1.32
C ASP A 541 -4.16 -0.38 0.59
N THR A 542 -5.02 0.42 -0.02
CA THR A 542 -6.25 -0.01 -0.66
C THR A 542 -5.94 -0.62 -2.02
N LEU A 543 -4.99 -0.04 -2.77
CA LEU A 543 -4.56 -0.58 -4.06
C LEU A 543 -3.92 -1.96 -3.91
N MET A 544 -3.02 -2.12 -2.94
CA MET A 544 -2.39 -3.42 -2.63
C MET A 544 -3.39 -4.50 -2.26
N GLN A 545 -4.35 -4.18 -1.39
CA GLN A 545 -5.32 -5.19 -0.92
C GLN A 545 -6.31 -5.60 -2.02
N MET A 546 -6.48 -4.77 -3.06
CA MET A 546 -7.32 -5.07 -4.22
C MET A 546 -6.65 -5.99 -5.24
N ALA A 547 -5.34 -6.14 -5.21
CA ALA A 547 -4.58 -6.97 -6.15
C ALA A 547 -4.70 -8.46 -5.83
N ARG A 548 -5.86 -9.04 -6.18
CA ARG A 548 -6.18 -10.46 -5.96
C ARG A 548 -5.38 -11.41 -6.85
N TRP A 549 -4.66 -10.88 -7.84
CA TRP A 549 -3.76 -11.64 -8.68
C TRP A 549 -2.43 -11.96 -8.01
N PHE A 550 -2.11 -11.42 -6.83
CA PHE A 550 -0.98 -11.91 -6.03
C PHE A 550 -1.29 -13.27 -5.41
N GLY A 551 -0.26 -14.07 -5.09
CA GLY A 551 -0.44 -15.38 -4.46
C GLY A 551 0.41 -16.50 -5.07
N TYR A 552 0.14 -17.72 -4.61
CA TYR A 552 0.82 -18.93 -5.08
C TYR A 552 0.36 -19.30 -6.49
N ARG A 553 1.27 -19.20 -7.46
CA ARG A 553 0.97 -19.38 -8.89
C ARG A 553 2.06 -20.09 -9.66
N GLU A 554 3.03 -20.68 -8.96
CA GLU A 554 4.20 -21.30 -9.57
C GLU A 554 3.82 -22.20 -10.74
N SER A 555 2.81 -23.06 -10.62
CA SER A 555 2.42 -23.99 -11.68
C SER A 555 1.70 -23.42 -12.91
N TYR A 556 1.32 -22.13 -12.94
CA TYR A 556 0.57 -21.54 -14.07
C TYR A 556 0.75 -20.01 -14.26
N ILE A 557 1.73 -19.40 -13.61
CA ILE A 557 2.02 -17.96 -13.72
C ILE A 557 2.27 -17.50 -15.17
N ASP A 558 2.87 -18.36 -15.99
CA ASP A 558 3.17 -18.12 -17.41
C ASP A 558 1.90 -17.85 -18.25
N LEU A 559 0.76 -18.38 -17.79
CA LEU A 559 -0.57 -18.21 -18.37
C LEU A 559 -1.36 -17.05 -17.76
N CYS A 560 -0.91 -16.49 -16.63
CA CYS A 560 -1.65 -15.43 -15.96
C CYS A 560 -1.59 -14.12 -16.75
N ARG A 561 -2.68 -13.35 -16.77
CA ARG A 561 -2.70 -12.00 -17.35
C ARG A 561 -3.40 -10.99 -16.47
N VAL A 562 -2.81 -9.79 -16.39
CA VAL A 562 -3.40 -8.64 -15.70
C VAL A 562 -3.53 -7.49 -16.70
N TYR A 563 -4.76 -7.25 -17.14
CA TYR A 563 -5.14 -6.12 -17.97
C TYR A 563 -5.33 -4.89 -17.09
N ILE A 564 -4.48 -3.88 -17.28
CA ILE A 564 -4.38 -2.73 -16.38
C ILE A 564 -3.92 -1.48 -17.12
N THR A 565 -4.34 -0.29 -16.65
CA THR A 565 -3.89 0.96 -17.27
C THR A 565 -2.43 1.23 -16.93
N LYS A 566 -1.72 1.98 -17.80
CA LYS A 566 -0.31 2.35 -17.57
C LYS A 566 -0.11 3.05 -16.23
N GLU A 567 -0.97 4.00 -15.88
CA GLU A 567 -0.90 4.73 -14.60
C GLU A 567 -1.02 3.78 -13.39
N LEU A 568 -1.91 2.79 -13.45
CA LEU A 568 -2.06 1.84 -12.35
C LEU A 568 -0.87 0.87 -12.25
N ALA A 569 -0.30 0.46 -13.38
CA ALA A 569 0.88 -0.39 -13.40
C ALA A 569 2.10 0.34 -12.78
N GLU A 570 2.31 1.62 -13.13
CA GLU A 570 3.33 2.48 -12.51
C GLU A 570 3.09 2.60 -11.00
N GLN A 571 1.84 2.87 -10.57
CA GLN A 571 1.49 2.95 -9.15
C GLN A 571 1.75 1.63 -8.39
N PHE A 572 1.49 0.46 -8.98
CA PHE A 572 1.82 -0.81 -8.35
C PHE A 572 3.33 -1.01 -8.20
N SER A 573 4.12 -0.59 -9.19
CA SER A 573 5.59 -0.60 -9.12
C SER A 573 6.09 0.30 -7.98
N ASP A 574 5.56 1.53 -7.88
CA ASP A 574 5.90 2.46 -6.79
C ASP A 574 5.56 1.89 -5.40
N ILE A 575 4.44 1.18 -5.28
CA ILE A 575 4.05 0.54 -4.02
C ILE A 575 4.97 -0.64 -3.69
N ALA A 576 5.36 -1.45 -4.68
CA ALA A 576 6.31 -2.55 -4.48
C ALA A 576 7.59 -2.02 -3.81
N ASN A 577 8.14 -0.94 -4.38
CA ASN A 577 9.33 -0.27 -3.86
C ASN A 577 9.12 0.26 -2.43
N ALA A 578 8.01 0.93 -2.16
CA ALA A 578 7.71 1.44 -0.82
C ALA A 578 7.55 0.31 0.23
N MET A 579 7.02 -0.85 -0.16
CA MET A 579 6.90 -2.01 0.72
C MET A 579 8.25 -2.67 1.01
N ILE A 580 9.12 -2.79 0.01
CA ILE A 580 10.49 -3.27 0.19
C ILE A 580 11.23 -2.36 1.17
N GLU A 581 11.14 -1.05 1.01
CA GLU A 581 11.81 -0.09 1.90
C GLU A 581 11.33 -0.21 3.36
N ILE A 582 10.04 -0.40 3.59
CA ILE A 582 9.51 -0.64 4.94
C ILE A 582 10.09 -1.92 5.54
N ARG A 583 10.20 -2.99 4.76
CA ARG A 583 10.78 -4.26 5.25
C ARG A 583 12.25 -4.07 5.64
N ILE A 584 13.01 -3.32 4.85
CA ILE A 584 14.41 -2.96 5.16
C ILE A 584 14.51 -2.15 6.46
N GLU A 585 13.64 -1.15 6.66
CA GLU A 585 13.61 -0.35 7.89
C GLU A 585 13.26 -1.20 9.13
N LEU A 586 12.35 -2.17 8.99
CA LEU A 586 12.01 -3.11 10.05
C LEU A 586 13.18 -4.04 10.41
N GLU A 587 13.94 -4.50 9.42
CA GLU A 587 15.17 -5.26 9.66
C GLU A 587 16.26 -4.42 10.30
N GLU A 588 16.39 -3.15 9.93
CA GLU A 588 17.32 -2.23 10.59
C GLU A 588 16.93 -2.05 12.07
N MET A 589 15.64 -1.91 12.37
CA MET A 589 15.15 -1.85 13.74
C MET A 589 15.54 -3.10 14.54
N ASP A 590 15.29 -4.28 13.97
CA ASP A 590 15.58 -5.57 14.63
C ASP A 590 17.09 -5.81 14.82
N LYS A 591 17.91 -5.49 13.81
CA LYS A 591 19.39 -5.54 13.91
C LYS A 591 19.93 -4.66 15.03
N ASN A 592 19.25 -3.55 15.32
CA ASN A 592 19.59 -2.66 16.43
C ASN A 592 19.00 -3.09 17.78
N GLY A 593 18.25 -4.20 17.84
CA GLY A 593 17.59 -4.68 19.06
C GLY A 593 16.57 -3.70 19.62
N LYS A 594 15.96 -2.86 18.75
CA LYS A 594 14.99 -1.84 19.15
C LYS A 594 13.56 -2.32 18.94
N THR A 595 12.65 -1.83 19.78
CA THR A 595 11.21 -2.03 19.60
C THR A 595 10.60 -0.95 18.70
N PRO A 596 9.40 -1.18 18.15
CA PRO A 596 8.68 -0.16 17.39
C PRO A 596 8.41 1.14 18.17
N SER A 597 8.30 1.08 19.50
CA SER A 597 8.18 2.27 20.35
C SER A 597 9.48 3.09 20.48
N GLU A 598 10.63 2.49 20.18
CA GLU A 598 11.95 3.10 20.30
C GLU A 598 12.56 3.47 18.93
N PHE A 599 11.91 3.07 17.84
CA PHE A 599 12.38 3.25 16.48
C PHE A 599 11.26 3.76 15.56
N ALA A 600 11.35 5.02 15.17
CA ALA A 600 10.43 5.59 14.20
C ALA A 600 10.71 5.02 12.80
N ILE A 601 9.86 4.08 12.35
CA ILE A 601 9.95 3.47 11.02
C ILE A 601 9.69 4.52 9.94
N LYS A 602 10.63 4.65 9.00
CA LYS A 602 10.45 5.51 7.83
C LYS A 602 9.63 4.79 6.78
N MET A 603 8.62 5.48 6.27
CA MET A 603 7.77 4.99 5.19
C MET A 603 7.88 5.95 4.02
N LYS A 604 8.39 5.46 2.89
CA LYS A 604 8.46 6.26 1.67
C LYS A 604 7.08 6.67 1.22
N SER A 605 6.87 7.97 1.10
CA SER A 605 5.67 8.53 0.53
C SER A 605 5.82 8.71 -0.98
N HIS A 606 4.69 8.74 -1.67
CA HIS A 606 4.64 8.86 -3.11
C HIS A 606 4.14 10.27 -3.51
N PRO A 607 4.65 10.89 -4.59
CA PRO A 607 4.18 12.20 -5.02
C PRO A 607 2.67 12.27 -5.27
N THR A 608 2.05 11.21 -5.81
CA THR A 608 0.60 11.18 -6.18
C THR A 608 -0.27 10.33 -5.26
N MET A 609 0.32 9.44 -4.47
CA MET A 609 -0.41 8.51 -3.60
C MET A 609 -0.14 8.77 -2.13
N ILE A 610 -1.14 8.51 -1.31
CA ILE A 610 -1.03 8.52 0.16
C ILE A 610 -0.93 7.08 0.67
N LEU A 611 -0.13 6.86 1.71
CA LEU A 611 0.14 5.51 2.24
C LEU A 611 -1.15 4.83 2.74
N THR A 612 -1.96 5.57 3.50
CA THR A 612 -3.25 5.13 4.02
C THR A 612 -4.22 6.31 4.07
N SER A 613 -5.45 6.10 4.57
CA SER A 613 -6.45 7.18 4.63
C SER A 613 -5.99 8.33 5.54
N LYS A 614 -6.34 9.57 5.19
CA LYS A 614 -5.93 10.77 5.95
C LYS A 614 -6.30 10.69 7.44
N LEU A 615 -7.44 10.10 7.76
CA LEU A 615 -7.91 9.93 9.15
C LEU A 615 -7.04 8.96 9.97
N LYS A 616 -6.30 8.05 9.32
CA LYS A 616 -5.33 7.14 9.95
C LYS A 616 -3.92 7.73 10.01
N MET A 617 -3.67 8.86 9.35
CA MET A 617 -2.36 9.52 9.29
C MET A 617 -2.24 10.70 10.27
N GLN A 618 -3.08 10.77 11.31
CA GLN A 618 -3.09 11.90 12.23
C GLN A 618 -1.76 12.12 12.96
N ASN A 619 -1.02 11.02 13.20
CA ASN A 619 0.29 11.04 13.84
C ASN A 619 1.44 10.91 12.83
N ALA A 620 1.16 11.06 11.55
CA ALA A 620 2.21 11.18 10.56
C ALA A 620 2.98 12.49 10.74
N ARG A 621 4.30 12.38 10.84
CA ARG A 621 5.23 13.48 10.54
C ARG A 621 5.83 13.19 9.18
N PHE A 622 5.57 14.09 8.24
CA PHE A 622 6.34 14.14 7.00
C PHE A 622 7.77 14.55 7.34
N GLY A 623 8.72 13.77 6.85
CA GLY A 623 10.11 14.19 6.70
C GLY A 623 10.21 15.34 5.71
N MET A 624 11.44 15.69 5.37
CA MET A 624 11.66 16.77 4.43
C MET A 624 11.09 16.39 3.04
N VAL A 625 10.26 17.27 2.46
CA VAL A 625 9.76 17.08 1.10
C VAL A 625 10.86 17.49 0.15
N ASN A 626 11.36 16.57 -0.69
CA ASN A 626 12.26 16.98 -1.75
C ASN A 626 11.50 17.73 -2.84
N TYR A 627 11.72 19.04 -2.89
CA TYR A 627 11.19 19.92 -3.93
C TYR A 627 12.14 20.13 -5.10
N GLU A 628 13.30 19.47 -5.12
CA GLU A 628 14.30 19.55 -6.19
C GLU A 628 13.67 19.41 -7.58
N GLY A 629 13.98 20.35 -8.47
CA GLY A 629 13.50 20.34 -9.85
C GLY A 629 11.97 20.42 -10.02
N LYS A 630 11.21 20.78 -8.97
CA LYS A 630 9.74 20.83 -8.99
C LYS A 630 9.19 22.25 -8.99
N LEU A 631 8.02 22.38 -9.61
CA LEU A 631 7.15 23.54 -9.49
C LEU A 631 6.01 23.24 -8.52
N VAL A 632 5.96 24.00 -7.44
CA VAL A 632 4.91 23.91 -6.42
C VAL A 632 3.98 25.10 -6.57
N GLN A 633 2.66 24.92 -6.45
CA GLN A 633 1.72 26.03 -6.59
C GLN A 633 0.48 25.86 -5.71
N THR A 634 -0.04 26.97 -5.17
CA THR A 634 -1.29 27.00 -4.42
C THR A 634 -2.47 26.70 -5.36
N ARG A 635 -3.35 25.79 -4.94
CA ARG A 635 -4.56 25.44 -5.71
C ARG A 635 -5.84 25.73 -4.93
N ASN A 636 -5.82 25.40 -3.64
CA ASN A 636 -6.97 25.54 -2.75
C ASN A 636 -6.80 26.74 -1.82
N PHE A 637 -7.91 27.43 -1.54
CA PHE A 637 -7.94 28.63 -0.69
C PHE A 637 -8.87 28.44 0.51
N GLY A 638 -8.62 29.21 1.57
CA GLY A 638 -9.58 29.37 2.67
C GLY A 638 -10.85 30.07 2.23
N ASN A 639 -11.90 29.85 3.00
CA ASN A 639 -13.19 30.53 2.84
C ASN A 639 -13.45 31.56 3.95
N LYS A 640 -12.50 31.76 4.88
CA LYS A 640 -12.62 32.72 5.99
C LYS A 640 -11.83 33.99 5.72
N LYS A 641 -12.37 35.15 6.09
CA LYS A 641 -11.70 36.47 5.99
C LYS A 641 -10.25 36.46 6.53
N LYS A 642 -10.05 35.86 7.70
CA LYS A 642 -8.74 35.74 8.38
C LYS A 642 -7.66 35.09 7.51
N PHE A 643 -8.02 34.09 6.69
CA PHE A 643 -7.08 33.43 5.78
C PHE A 643 -6.52 34.43 4.74
N PHE A 644 -7.40 35.23 4.14
CA PHE A 644 -7.01 36.23 3.15
C PHE A 644 -6.21 37.38 3.78
N GLU A 645 -6.61 37.83 4.98
CA GLU A 645 -5.89 38.86 5.74
C GLU A 645 -4.46 38.40 6.10
N ASN A 646 -4.31 37.16 6.56
CA ASN A 646 -3.01 36.57 6.87
C ASN A 646 -2.10 36.54 5.63
N ASN A 647 -2.60 36.03 4.50
CA ASN A 647 -1.80 35.89 3.28
C ASN A 647 -1.44 37.25 2.67
N MET A 648 -2.36 38.23 2.74
CA MET A 648 -2.08 39.61 2.31
C MET A 648 -1.03 40.27 3.20
N LYS A 649 -1.12 40.07 4.54
CA LYS A 649 -0.12 40.57 5.48
C LYS A 649 1.24 39.93 5.26
N ALA A 650 1.31 38.61 5.10
CA ALA A 650 2.56 37.90 4.80
C ALA A 650 3.22 38.46 3.53
N THR A 651 2.44 38.63 2.46
CA THR A 651 2.90 39.21 1.19
C THR A 651 3.40 40.63 1.36
N SER A 652 2.67 41.46 2.11
CA SER A 652 3.06 42.84 2.38
C SER A 652 4.37 42.92 3.18
N SER A 653 4.51 42.09 4.22
CA SER A 653 5.75 42.00 5.03
C SER A 653 6.96 41.57 4.20
N LEU A 654 6.78 40.66 3.23
CA LEU A 654 7.84 40.25 2.31
C LEU A 654 8.27 41.39 1.39
N LEU A 655 7.32 42.13 0.82
CA LEU A 655 7.59 43.14 -0.21
C LEU A 655 8.05 44.50 0.36
N ALA A 656 7.64 44.85 1.58
CA ALA A 656 7.95 46.14 2.20
C ALA A 656 9.46 46.50 2.23
N PRO A 657 10.38 45.59 2.62
CA PRO A 657 11.81 45.90 2.66
C PRO A 657 12.53 45.79 1.29
N LEU A 658 11.85 45.48 0.19
CA LEU A 658 12.49 45.27 -1.12
C LEU A 658 12.51 46.54 -1.97
N GLU A 659 13.70 47.05 -2.30
CA GLU A 659 13.87 48.35 -2.96
C GLU A 659 14.17 48.28 -4.48
N LYS A 660 14.61 47.13 -5.00
CA LYS A 660 15.00 46.95 -6.42
C LYS A 660 13.94 46.20 -7.21
N LYS A 661 13.16 46.91 -8.04
CA LYS A 661 12.15 46.32 -8.93
C LYS A 661 12.46 46.57 -10.41
N MET A 662 12.42 45.50 -11.21
CA MET A 662 12.40 45.59 -12.67
C MET A 662 10.98 45.28 -13.15
N VAL A 663 10.42 46.14 -14.00
CA VAL A 663 9.09 45.94 -14.57
C VAL A 663 9.25 45.40 -15.99
N ILE A 664 8.73 44.20 -16.22
CA ILE A 664 8.62 43.60 -17.56
C ILE A 664 7.18 43.79 -17.99
N SER A 665 6.94 44.76 -18.88
CA SER A 665 5.60 45.04 -19.40
C SER A 665 5.27 44.10 -20.56
N GLY A 666 4.11 43.45 -20.49
CA GLY A 666 3.53 42.75 -21.64
C GLY A 666 2.99 43.75 -22.67
N ASP A 667 3.02 43.41 -23.96
CA ASP A 667 2.17 44.09 -24.95
C ASP A 667 0.69 43.92 -24.54
N GLY A 668 -0.24 44.76 -25.00
CA GLY A 668 -1.61 44.90 -24.45
C GLY A 668 -2.51 43.64 -24.38
N LYS A 669 -1.98 42.43 -24.67
CA LYS A 669 -2.59 41.11 -24.47
C LYS A 669 -1.70 40.12 -23.68
N LYS A 670 -0.62 40.58 -23.04
CA LYS A 670 0.34 39.78 -22.26
C LYS A 670 0.45 40.28 -20.82
N LEU A 671 0.76 39.36 -19.92
CA LEU A 671 0.98 39.64 -18.50
C LEU A 671 2.18 40.59 -18.31
N SER A 672 2.14 41.37 -17.23
CA SER A 672 3.27 42.18 -16.77
C SER A 672 3.85 41.57 -15.48
N TYR A 673 5.13 41.79 -15.23
CA TYR A 673 5.84 41.17 -14.11
C TYR A 673 6.67 42.21 -13.36
N HIS A 674 6.59 42.19 -12.04
CA HIS A 674 7.40 43.01 -11.14
C HIS A 674 8.43 42.10 -10.46
N LEU A 675 9.68 42.14 -10.92
CA LEU A 675 10.77 41.28 -10.45
C LEU A 675 11.62 41.97 -9.39
N PHE A 676 11.82 41.29 -8.27
CA PHE A 676 12.81 41.58 -7.24
C PHE A 676 13.88 40.48 -7.25
N SER A 677 15.13 40.86 -7.47
CA SER A 677 16.26 39.93 -7.52
C SER A 677 17.08 39.95 -6.23
N GLU A 678 17.84 38.89 -5.98
CA GLU A 678 18.78 38.77 -4.85
C GLU A 678 18.11 38.86 -3.46
N VAL A 679 16.88 38.37 -3.34
CA VAL A 679 16.17 38.28 -2.05
C VAL A 679 16.79 37.18 -1.20
N ARG A 680 17.14 37.46 0.05
CA ARG A 680 17.74 36.45 0.95
C ARG A 680 16.72 35.38 1.33
N ALA A 681 17.18 34.13 1.45
CA ALA A 681 16.36 32.99 1.87
C ALA A 681 15.63 33.22 3.21
N SER A 682 16.19 34.01 4.14
CA SER A 682 15.54 34.35 5.41
C SER A 682 14.18 35.02 5.21
N ALA A 683 14.08 35.98 4.27
CA ALA A 683 12.84 36.68 3.99
C ALA A 683 11.77 35.74 3.39
N ILE A 684 12.20 34.78 2.57
CA ILE A 684 11.31 33.75 2.00
C ILE A 684 10.82 32.78 3.07
N LYS A 685 11.70 32.38 4.01
CA LYS A 685 11.32 31.53 5.14
C LYS A 685 10.32 32.22 6.06
N ASP A 686 10.52 33.50 6.35
CA ASP A 686 9.58 34.30 7.18
C ASP A 686 8.22 34.48 6.49
N PHE A 687 8.24 34.67 5.17
CA PHE A 687 7.04 34.70 4.34
C PHE A 687 6.27 33.37 4.40
N LEU A 688 6.94 32.25 4.14
CA LEU A 688 6.34 30.92 4.16
C LEU A 688 5.87 30.50 5.57
N GLU A 689 6.54 30.97 6.61
CA GLU A 689 6.09 30.82 8.00
C GLU A 689 4.78 31.57 8.23
N SER A 690 4.60 32.76 7.65
CA SER A 690 3.40 33.56 7.87
C SER A 690 2.25 33.25 6.90
N TYR A 691 2.55 32.69 5.73
CA TYR A 691 1.60 32.40 4.67
C TYR A 691 0.85 31.09 4.92
N GLU A 692 -0.47 31.13 4.83
CA GLU A 692 -1.39 30.04 5.15
C GLU A 692 -1.80 29.26 3.88
N THR A 693 -1.68 27.93 3.93
CA THR A 693 -2.05 27.00 2.85
C THR A 693 -3.08 25.97 3.33
N ILE A 694 -3.98 25.52 2.44
CA ILE A 694 -5.02 24.53 2.80
C ILE A 694 -4.78 23.17 2.14
N ASN A 695 -4.78 22.12 2.98
CA ASN A 695 -4.95 20.69 2.64
C ASN A 695 -4.30 20.22 1.33
N SER A 696 -3.01 20.53 1.13
CA SER A 696 -2.20 19.95 0.05
C SER A 696 -0.77 19.75 0.53
N TYR A 697 -0.39 18.52 0.84
CA TYR A 697 0.99 18.16 1.20
C TYR A 697 2.02 18.59 0.14
N ARG A 698 1.59 18.72 -1.13
CA ARG A 698 2.42 19.17 -2.24
C ARG A 698 2.75 20.66 -2.19
N ALA A 699 1.84 21.49 -1.67
CA ALA A 699 1.95 22.95 -1.67
C ALA A 699 1.75 23.52 -0.27
N ASP A 700 2.37 22.87 0.72
CA ASP A 700 2.37 23.30 2.11
C ASP A 700 3.53 24.29 2.35
N SER A 701 3.21 25.49 2.82
CA SER A 701 4.20 26.55 3.03
C SER A 701 5.24 26.17 4.10
N LYS A 702 4.84 25.43 5.14
CA LYS A 702 5.74 25.02 6.23
C LYS A 702 6.71 23.94 5.76
N LEU A 703 6.26 23.01 4.92
CA LEU A 703 7.14 22.00 4.32
C LEU A 703 8.15 22.64 3.36
N MET A 704 7.71 23.61 2.54
CA MET A 704 8.62 24.38 1.69
C MET A 704 9.69 25.11 2.50
N LYS A 705 9.32 25.75 3.62
CA LYS A 705 10.27 26.41 4.52
C LYS A 705 11.33 25.43 5.04
N LYS A 706 10.92 24.26 5.53
CA LYS A 706 11.84 23.24 6.06
C LYS A 706 12.84 22.75 5.00
N TYR A 707 12.38 22.55 3.77
CA TYR A 707 13.27 22.20 2.66
C TYR A 707 14.30 23.30 2.39
N ILE A 708 13.91 24.58 2.43
CA ILE A 708 14.83 25.72 2.29
C ILE A 708 15.83 25.78 3.45
N GLU A 709 15.40 25.49 4.69
CA GLU A 709 16.30 25.44 5.86
C GLU A 709 17.41 24.40 5.67
N TYR A 710 17.06 23.21 5.19
CA TYR A 710 18.05 22.18 4.87
C TYR A 710 18.93 22.55 3.69
N ALA A 711 18.35 23.05 2.60
CA ALA A 711 19.12 23.49 1.43
C ALA A 711 20.16 24.55 1.86
N ASN A 712 19.77 25.51 2.71
CA ASN A 712 20.69 26.50 3.26
C ASN A 712 21.79 25.85 4.12
N SER A 713 21.51 24.77 4.86
CA SER A 713 22.54 24.05 5.65
C SER A 713 23.64 23.41 4.80
N ILE A 714 23.35 23.19 3.51
CA ILE A 714 24.30 22.67 2.51
C ILE A 714 24.76 23.73 1.50
N ASN A 715 24.50 25.02 1.77
CA ASN A 715 24.81 26.18 0.93
C ASN A 715 24.06 26.24 -0.42
N GLU A 716 22.82 25.76 -0.45
CA GLU A 716 21.89 25.86 -1.58
C GLU A 716 20.69 26.77 -1.22
N LEU A 717 19.95 27.26 -2.23
CA LEU A 717 18.78 28.14 -2.08
C LEU A 717 18.99 29.38 -1.19
N GLU A 718 20.18 29.98 -1.23
CA GLU A 718 20.53 31.16 -0.44
C GLU A 718 19.87 32.44 -0.95
N LYS A 719 19.64 32.51 -2.27
CA LYS A 719 19.12 33.69 -2.97
C LYS A 719 17.85 33.34 -3.72
N TRP A 720 16.98 34.34 -3.86
CA TRP A 720 15.67 34.17 -4.45
C TRP A 720 15.33 35.32 -5.38
N SER A 721 14.66 34.98 -6.48
CA SER A 721 13.91 35.93 -7.29
C SER A 721 12.45 35.91 -6.83
N VAL A 722 11.87 37.07 -6.56
CA VAL A 722 10.45 37.22 -6.22
C VAL A 722 9.78 37.98 -7.35
N ILE A 723 8.75 37.42 -7.97
CA ILE A 723 7.99 38.04 -9.05
C ILE A 723 6.56 38.21 -8.63
N VAL A 724 6.05 39.44 -8.71
CA VAL A 724 4.61 39.71 -8.58
C VAL A 724 4.00 39.81 -9.98
N VAL A 725 2.99 38.99 -10.25
CA VAL A 725 2.37 38.86 -11.58
C VAL A 725 1.18 39.81 -11.70
N GLU A 726 1.18 40.62 -12.74
CA GLU A 726 0.12 41.55 -13.10
C GLU A 726 -0.65 41.06 -14.34
N GLY A 727 -1.98 41.06 -14.23
CA GLY A 727 -2.88 40.74 -15.33
C GLY A 727 -2.86 41.82 -16.42
N TYR A 728 -3.41 41.49 -17.58
CA TYR A 728 -3.64 42.46 -18.66
C TYR A 728 -5.12 42.88 -18.77
N GLU A 729 -6.04 42.11 -18.17
CA GLU A 729 -7.49 42.34 -18.20
C GLU A 729 -8.13 42.08 -16.83
N GLY A 730 -9.35 42.59 -16.62
CA GLY A 730 -10.16 42.34 -15.42
C GLY A 730 -10.28 43.51 -14.43
N GLY A 731 -9.48 44.57 -14.60
CA GLY A 731 -9.72 45.91 -14.02
C GLY A 731 -9.74 46.04 -12.50
N TYR A 732 -9.28 45.03 -11.74
CA TYR A 732 -9.25 45.08 -10.28
C TYR A 732 -7.87 45.55 -9.79
N LYS A 733 -7.81 46.76 -9.22
CA LYS A 733 -6.58 47.36 -8.71
C LYS A 733 -6.14 46.71 -7.39
N VAL A 734 -4.85 46.45 -7.23
CA VAL A 734 -4.27 45.92 -5.98
C VAL A 734 -3.12 46.80 -5.52
N GLU A 735 -3.16 47.24 -4.27
CA GLU A 735 -2.11 48.01 -3.61
C GLU A 735 -1.25 47.09 -2.75
N LEU A 736 0.02 46.95 -3.11
CA LEU A 736 1.05 46.25 -2.34
C LEU A 736 2.15 47.25 -1.94
N PRO A 737 2.96 46.94 -0.92
CA PRO A 737 4.14 47.75 -0.63
C PRO A 737 5.02 47.86 -1.88
N ASN A 738 5.42 49.09 -2.22
CA ASN A 738 6.29 49.42 -3.36
C ASN A 738 5.70 49.12 -4.77
N ILE A 739 4.52 48.52 -4.89
CA ILE A 739 3.87 48.15 -6.17
C ILE A 739 2.38 48.46 -6.15
N SER A 740 1.89 49.14 -7.20
CA SER A 740 0.46 49.30 -7.46
C SER A 740 0.12 48.59 -8.78
N ILE A 741 -0.67 47.53 -8.69
CA ILE A 741 -1.06 46.68 -9.83
C ILE A 741 -2.40 47.16 -10.36
N LYS A 742 -2.51 47.37 -11.68
CA LYS A 742 -3.75 47.85 -12.31
C LYS A 742 -4.77 46.73 -12.51
N ASN A 743 -4.30 45.52 -12.80
CA ASN A 743 -5.14 44.37 -13.05
C ASN A 743 -4.69 43.15 -12.23
N ALA A 744 -5.49 42.74 -11.25
CA ALA A 744 -5.37 41.43 -10.62
C ALA A 744 -5.64 40.32 -11.65
N ILE A 745 -5.02 39.15 -11.45
CA ILE A 745 -5.08 38.03 -12.39
C ILE A 745 -6.52 37.53 -12.54
N TYR A 746 -7.03 37.64 -13.75
CA TYR A 746 -8.38 37.21 -14.13
C TYR A 746 -8.30 35.88 -14.92
N ARG A 747 -8.86 34.79 -14.38
CA ARG A 747 -8.92 33.48 -15.07
C ARG A 747 -10.37 33.07 -15.29
N ARG A 748 -10.79 33.00 -16.57
CA ARG A 748 -12.18 32.75 -16.99
C ARG A 748 -12.60 31.27 -17.08
N LYS A 749 -11.73 30.29 -16.79
CA LYS A 749 -12.08 28.89 -17.09
C LYS A 749 -13.16 28.34 -16.15
N ASN A 750 -14.28 27.96 -16.77
CA ASN A 750 -15.39 27.18 -16.23
C ASN A 750 -14.91 25.83 -15.69
N GLU A 751 -15.29 25.52 -14.45
CA GLU A 751 -15.76 24.21 -13.96
C GLU A 751 -15.85 24.33 -12.43
N PHE A 752 -17.00 24.80 -11.94
CA PHE A 752 -17.37 24.56 -10.54
C PHE A 752 -17.64 23.07 -10.39
N ASN A 753 -16.66 22.33 -9.88
CA ASN A 753 -16.98 21.19 -9.04
C ASN A 753 -16.71 21.65 -7.61
N ASN A 754 -17.77 22.06 -6.91
CA ASN A 754 -17.79 22.02 -5.46
C ASN A 754 -17.61 20.55 -5.06
N TYR A 755 -16.38 20.08 -4.95
CA TYR A 755 -16.10 18.82 -4.26
C TYR A 755 -16.40 19.06 -2.78
N GLY A 756 -17.66 18.85 -2.37
CA GLY A 756 -18.13 18.53 -1.02
C GLY A 756 -17.88 19.51 0.15
N ASP A 757 -16.84 20.35 0.11
CA ASP A 757 -16.17 20.84 1.32
C ASP A 757 -16.17 22.39 1.43
N GLY A 758 -16.71 23.11 0.44
CA GLY A 758 -16.92 24.57 0.51
C GLY A 758 -15.67 25.46 0.39
N HIS A 759 -14.56 24.94 -0.17
CA HIS A 759 -13.31 25.68 -0.40
C HIS A 759 -13.08 26.00 -1.89
N PRO A 760 -12.58 27.21 -2.25
CA PRO A 760 -12.25 27.56 -3.64
C PRO A 760 -11.02 26.80 -4.19
N ASP A 761 -11.11 26.24 -5.40
CA ASP A 761 -10.00 25.60 -6.15
C ASP A 761 -9.82 26.28 -7.53
N ILE A 762 -8.62 26.77 -7.81
CA ILE A 762 -8.26 27.45 -9.07
C ILE A 762 -7.57 26.53 -10.09
N LYS A 763 -7.35 25.25 -9.75
CA LYS A 763 -6.66 24.20 -10.51
C LYS A 763 -5.20 24.48 -10.87
N ALA A 764 -4.87 25.59 -11.52
CA ALA A 764 -3.48 25.93 -11.83
C ALA A 764 -3.27 27.43 -11.70
N LEU A 765 -2.13 27.84 -11.14
CA LEU A 765 -1.67 29.23 -11.04
C LEU A 765 -0.69 29.60 -12.13
N VAL A 766 0.25 28.72 -12.49
CA VAL A 766 1.24 29.03 -13.52
C VAL A 766 0.68 28.68 -14.89
N SER A 767 0.64 29.63 -15.83
CA SER A 767 0.18 29.36 -17.19
C SER A 767 1.28 28.68 -18.03
N GLY A 768 0.92 28.07 -19.17
CA GLY A 768 1.86 27.39 -20.07
C GLY A 768 2.91 28.30 -20.73
N ASN A 769 2.91 29.60 -20.45
CA ASN A 769 3.72 30.63 -21.12
C ASN A 769 5.12 30.83 -20.50
N ASN A 770 5.73 29.79 -19.92
CA ASN A 770 7.09 29.84 -19.34
C ASN A 770 7.31 30.90 -18.23
N GLU A 771 6.25 31.29 -17.50
CA GLU A 771 6.33 32.20 -16.33
C GLU A 771 7.35 31.73 -15.27
N GLU A 772 7.52 30.41 -15.14
CA GLU A 772 8.48 29.75 -14.27
C GLU A 772 9.96 30.07 -14.59
N PHE A 773 10.27 30.59 -15.77
CA PHE A 773 11.65 30.79 -16.23
C PHE A 773 11.99 32.26 -16.52
N LEU A 774 11.16 33.20 -16.03
CA LEU A 774 11.33 34.64 -16.28
C LEU A 774 12.61 35.23 -15.69
N ASP A 775 13.09 34.64 -14.59
CA ASP A 775 14.40 34.95 -13.99
C ASP A 775 15.58 34.51 -14.88
N LEU A 776 15.38 33.47 -15.70
CA LEU A 776 16.41 32.92 -16.61
C LEU A 776 16.39 33.61 -17.99
N THR A 777 15.20 33.93 -18.53
CA THR A 777 15.05 34.57 -19.86
C THR A 777 15.70 35.94 -19.96
N LEU A 778 15.80 36.66 -18.84
CA LEU A 778 16.42 37.99 -18.80
C LEU A 778 17.92 37.96 -19.10
N ASN A 779 18.58 36.78 -19.05
CA ASN A 779 20.03 36.64 -19.17
C ASN A 779 20.55 35.76 -20.32
N LYS A 780 19.73 35.20 -21.23
CA LYS A 780 20.17 34.62 -22.53
C LYS A 780 19.00 34.08 -23.38
N ASN A 781 19.04 34.32 -24.69
CA ASN A 781 18.13 33.75 -25.69
C ASN A 781 18.40 32.25 -25.91
N ASN A 782 17.39 31.39 -25.67
CA ASN A 782 17.14 30.03 -26.23
C ASN A 782 16.46 29.08 -25.20
N LEU A 783 15.23 29.38 -24.78
CA LEU A 783 14.39 28.46 -23.97
C LEU A 783 13.32 27.72 -24.79
N ALA A 784 13.15 28.04 -26.07
CA ALA A 784 12.00 27.60 -26.86
C ALA A 784 11.98 26.10 -27.18
N ASP A 785 13.14 25.42 -27.19
CA ASP A 785 13.28 24.03 -27.68
C ASP A 785 13.59 22.98 -26.58
N ALA A 786 13.60 23.36 -25.30
CA ALA A 786 14.02 22.48 -24.20
C ALA A 786 12.85 22.07 -23.28
N SER A 787 12.92 20.85 -22.74
CA SER A 787 11.95 20.35 -21.76
C SER A 787 11.93 21.23 -20.49
N ARG A 788 10.80 21.26 -19.76
CA ARG A 788 10.71 22.02 -18.49
C ARG A 788 11.73 21.57 -17.46
N ALA A 789 12.04 20.28 -17.38
CA ALA A 789 13.08 19.75 -16.51
C ALA A 789 14.45 20.31 -16.91
N THR A 790 14.78 20.30 -18.20
CA THR A 790 16.02 20.89 -18.73
C THR A 790 16.13 22.37 -18.40
N ASN A 791 15.03 23.13 -18.48
CA ASN A 791 15.03 24.56 -18.16
C ASN A 791 15.19 24.83 -16.65
N ARG A 792 14.63 24.00 -15.78
CA ARG A 792 14.90 24.08 -14.32
C ARG A 792 16.35 23.78 -13.99
N GLY A 793 16.98 22.84 -14.71
CA GLY A 793 18.42 22.54 -14.58
C GLY A 793 19.35 23.68 -14.97
N ARG A 794 18.84 24.74 -15.60
CA ARG A 794 19.62 25.95 -15.91
C ARG A 794 19.68 26.95 -14.76
N ARG A 795 18.79 26.83 -13.76
CA ARG A 795 18.84 27.66 -12.55
C ARG A 795 19.92 27.10 -11.62
N SER A 796 20.76 27.98 -11.06
CA SER A 796 21.76 27.55 -10.09
C SER A 796 21.07 26.97 -8.84
N GLU A 797 21.70 25.98 -8.24
CA GLU A 797 21.32 25.39 -6.96
C GLU A 797 21.22 26.41 -5.82
N THR A 798 21.90 27.55 -5.93
CA THR A 798 21.83 28.64 -4.93
C THR A 798 20.59 29.51 -5.08
N ASP A 799 19.86 29.40 -6.19
CA ASP A 799 18.84 30.35 -6.60
C ASP A 799 17.44 29.72 -6.66
N GLY A 800 16.49 30.26 -5.90
CA GLY A 800 15.08 29.89 -5.96
C GLY A 800 14.21 30.94 -6.66
N LEU A 801 13.01 30.56 -7.09
CA LEU A 801 12.01 31.49 -7.64
C LEU A 801 10.67 31.39 -6.90
N LEU A 802 10.18 32.53 -6.43
CA LEU A 802 8.83 32.71 -5.86
C LEU A 802 7.99 33.62 -6.76
N LEU A 803 6.88 33.10 -7.26
CA LEU A 803 5.86 33.81 -8.02
C LEU A 803 4.66 34.12 -7.11
N ILE A 804 4.22 35.38 -7.09
CA ILE A 804 3.09 35.86 -6.31
C ILE A 804 1.98 36.31 -7.28
N TYR A 805 0.79 35.77 -7.11
CA TYR A 805 -0.38 36.01 -7.95
C TYR A 805 -1.50 36.67 -7.13
N PRO A 806 -1.63 38.00 -7.19
CA PRO A 806 -2.84 38.69 -6.76
C PRO A 806 -3.99 38.32 -7.70
N LEU A 807 -5.01 37.64 -7.18
CA LEU A 807 -6.13 37.11 -7.96
C LEU A 807 -7.30 38.06 -7.93
N ASN A 808 -8.00 38.17 -9.05
CA ASN A 808 -9.20 39.00 -9.15
C ASN A 808 -10.35 38.33 -8.37
N PRO A 809 -10.92 38.96 -7.33
CA PRO A 809 -11.98 38.36 -6.51
C PRO A 809 -13.32 38.24 -7.26
N ASN A 810 -13.49 38.93 -8.40
CA ASN A 810 -14.73 38.90 -9.17
C ASN A 810 -14.87 37.65 -10.06
N VAL A 811 -13.88 36.75 -10.06
CA VAL A 811 -13.97 35.47 -10.79
C VAL A 811 -14.93 34.51 -10.07
N PRO A 812 -15.60 33.61 -10.82
CA PRO A 812 -16.60 32.73 -10.22
C PRO A 812 -16.09 31.91 -9.02
N THR A 813 -14.84 31.49 -9.02
CA THR A 813 -14.21 30.71 -7.93
C THR A 813 -14.32 31.39 -6.55
N PHE A 814 -14.32 32.72 -6.49
CA PHE A 814 -14.46 33.47 -5.24
C PHE A 814 -15.85 34.09 -5.04
N LYS A 815 -16.77 33.92 -6.01
CA LYS A 815 -18.18 34.36 -5.88
C LYS A 815 -18.89 33.46 -4.87
N GLY A 816 -19.49 34.07 -3.85
CA GLY A 816 -20.22 33.36 -2.77
C GLY A 816 -19.43 33.17 -1.48
N ILE A 817 -18.19 33.67 -1.42
CA ILE A 817 -17.45 33.77 -0.15
C ILE A 817 -17.89 35.05 0.57
N ASP A 818 -18.22 34.93 1.86
CA ASP A 818 -18.62 36.05 2.72
C ASP A 818 -17.39 36.87 3.17
N VAL A 819 -16.71 37.48 2.20
CA VAL A 819 -15.53 38.35 2.41
C VAL A 819 -15.63 39.55 1.48
N GLU A 820 -15.60 40.74 2.07
CA GLU A 820 -15.52 42.00 1.33
C GLU A 820 -14.08 42.26 0.87
N PHE A 821 -13.80 42.01 -0.41
CA PHE A 821 -12.49 42.25 -1.02
C PHE A 821 -12.34 43.73 -1.41
N THR A 822 -11.14 44.28 -1.18
CA THR A 822 -10.78 45.67 -1.50
C THR A 822 -9.47 45.73 -2.26
N SER A 823 -9.05 46.92 -2.73
CA SER A 823 -7.73 47.08 -3.34
C SER A 823 -6.57 46.73 -2.40
N LYS A 824 -6.80 46.67 -1.07
CA LYS A 824 -5.82 46.26 -0.06
C LYS A 824 -6.06 44.86 0.50
N LEU A 825 -7.06 44.14 0.00
CA LEU A 825 -7.39 42.79 0.45
C LEU A 825 -7.94 41.98 -0.71
N VAL A 826 -7.09 41.14 -1.30
CA VAL A 826 -7.42 40.23 -2.40
C VAL A 826 -6.89 38.82 -2.12
N PRO A 827 -7.42 37.78 -2.77
CA PRO A 827 -6.82 36.46 -2.70
C PRO A 827 -5.40 36.46 -3.29
N ILE A 828 -4.42 35.97 -2.53
CA ILE A 828 -3.03 35.81 -2.99
C ILE A 828 -2.74 34.33 -3.17
N GLY A 829 -2.37 33.91 -4.38
CA GLY A 829 -1.78 32.60 -4.65
C GLY A 829 -0.28 32.68 -4.85
N ILE A 830 0.45 31.60 -4.54
CA ILE A 830 1.90 31.53 -4.81
C ILE A 830 2.26 30.32 -5.67
N ALA A 831 3.35 30.44 -6.42
CA ALA A 831 4.05 29.32 -7.01
C ALA A 831 5.55 29.42 -6.73
N VAL A 832 6.19 28.30 -6.44
CA VAL A 832 7.60 28.20 -6.06
C VAL A 832 8.27 27.23 -7.01
N SER A 833 9.30 27.69 -7.72
CA SER A 833 10.12 26.87 -8.61
C SER A 833 11.48 26.63 -7.97
N PHE A 834 11.77 25.37 -7.71
CA PHE A 834 13.01 24.94 -7.09
C PHE A 834 14.01 24.45 -8.16
N PRO A 835 15.31 24.78 -8.04
CA PRO A 835 16.36 24.29 -8.93
C PRO A 835 16.66 22.81 -8.68
N PHE A 836 17.52 22.21 -9.51
CA PHE A 836 18.14 20.94 -9.18
C PHE A 836 19.26 21.14 -8.14
N SER A 837 19.47 20.17 -7.27
CA SER A 837 20.52 20.17 -6.25
C SER A 837 21.80 19.58 -6.83
N LYS A 838 22.97 20.07 -6.39
CA LYS A 838 24.25 19.44 -6.76
C LYS A 838 24.55 18.20 -5.95
N LYS A 839 23.91 18.06 -4.79
CA LYS A 839 24.12 16.93 -3.88
C LYS A 839 23.14 15.79 -4.09
N ASN A 840 22.25 15.89 -5.08
CA ASN A 840 21.16 14.95 -5.38
C ASN A 840 20.38 14.61 -4.10
N MET A 841 19.40 15.44 -3.74
CA MET A 841 18.74 15.35 -2.44
C MET A 841 17.83 14.11 -2.31
N GLY A 842 17.75 13.25 -3.33
CA GLY A 842 16.92 12.05 -3.39
C GLY A 842 15.43 12.41 -3.43
N GLU A 843 14.66 11.89 -4.37
CA GLU A 843 13.25 12.30 -4.57
C GLU A 843 12.28 11.88 -3.45
N HIS A 844 12.77 11.39 -2.32
CA HIS A 844 11.97 10.61 -1.39
C HIS A 844 11.52 11.44 -0.19
N LEU A 845 10.24 11.79 -0.19
CA LEU A 845 9.57 12.26 1.01
C LEU A 845 9.29 11.04 1.89
N TYR A 846 9.86 10.99 3.08
CA TYR A 846 9.56 9.96 4.07
C TYR A 846 8.47 10.41 5.03
N LEU A 847 7.82 9.45 5.66
CA LEU A 847 6.81 9.66 6.68
C LEU A 847 7.11 8.75 7.85
N CYS A 848 7.07 9.30 9.07
CA CYS A 848 7.26 8.54 10.30
C CYS A 848 6.14 8.85 11.29
N ASN A 849 6.07 8.07 12.37
CA ASN A 849 5.19 8.39 13.48
C ASN A 849 5.80 9.52 14.32
N LYS A 850 5.03 10.59 14.56
CA LYS A 850 5.46 11.79 15.27
C LYS A 850 5.47 11.63 16.79
N SER A 851 4.76 10.65 17.34
CA SER A 851 4.71 10.46 18.79
C SER A 851 5.83 9.61 19.34
N ILE A 852 6.61 8.95 18.47
CA ILE A 852 7.87 8.31 18.84
C ILE A 852 8.91 9.41 19.04
N LYS A 853 9.34 9.62 20.28
CA LYS A 853 10.35 10.61 20.65
C LYS A 853 11.74 9.95 20.66
N THR A 854 12.44 9.90 19.52
CA THR A 854 13.87 9.51 19.56
C THR A 854 14.78 10.74 19.59
N GLN A 855 15.85 10.69 20.38
CA GLN A 855 16.89 11.73 20.44
C GLN A 855 17.67 11.93 19.11
N HIS A 856 17.40 11.10 18.09
CA HIS A 856 18.14 11.07 16.82
C HIS A 856 17.27 11.34 15.58
N ASP A 857 16.00 11.72 15.75
CA ASP A 857 15.06 11.89 14.65
C ASP A 857 15.40 13.05 13.70
N GLU A 858 16.03 14.13 14.19
CA GLU A 858 16.47 15.24 13.32
C GLU A 858 17.63 14.86 12.39
N VAL A 859 18.32 13.74 12.65
CA VAL A 859 19.42 13.23 11.81
C VAL A 859 18.93 12.09 10.89
N ARG A 860 17.77 11.50 11.19
CA ARG A 860 17.22 10.36 10.44
C ARG A 860 16.24 10.76 9.33
N LEU A 861 15.47 11.83 9.51
CA LEU A 861 14.63 12.43 8.46
C LEU A 861 15.41 13.51 7.72
#